data_AF-A0A1I8I7L5-F1
#
_entry.id   AF-A0A1I8I7L5-F1
#
_cell.length_a   1.000
_cell.length_b   1.000
_cell.length_c   1.000
_cell.angle_alpha   90.00
_cell.angle_beta   90.00
_cell.angle_gamma   90.00
#
_symmetry.space_group_name_H-M   'P 1'
#
loop_
_entity.id
_entity.type
_entity.pdbx_description
1 polymer ?
#
loop_
_entity_poly.entity_id
_entity_poly.type
_entity_poly.pdbx_seq_one_letter_code
_entity_poly.pdbx_strand_id
1 'polypeptide(L)'
;LSKPSSPKKPVAKRASSVIKPRVEPAAAAGATTTTVTHTCLGPGSQEDLVDRHFRLSLMLTCCSQPQLPHLLMRQLFSTATANVTADQLTDLHFKLSLGRHWPLTAPPPTPPPTPPPRPEAAPLKSRQKPSISSAKWQQKHRKLQETVCSVDDGGGKVLPDNDIPDASESFLHEPAEIFADFARNFAIVISTATASSSSHSCLRTTAASAAAPGTPAPRRGRLSNRSAVVAVLLLSLLGLACLLYAGSPNPVEASAVELSNVAKDAAASSSSPLPSSAGLGGGGGAGGVGALWNNLVNAVGLAPSRPGDNGAAVVVPPELAERAKILFSENQFNLVASDLMALNRTLPDYRMSACQTKLYPDRLPTTSVVIVFHNEAWSTLLRTVHSVIDRSCAGCLKEVILVDDSSTRPFLGKPLDEYTATLSTPTRVLRMSSRSGLIRARLRGASVAQGDTITFLDAHCEATTGWLEPLLAEIKRNRRAVACPIIDVISEQNFQYVPASDSTWGGFNWRLNFRWYPVPQREFDRRKQDRSMPLYTPTMAGGLFTIDRRYFFEIGAYDSGMEIWGGENLEMSFRVWMCGGHLLLVTCSRVGHVFRKISPYSWPGGVANILNKNAMRTAAVWMDDYKDLLLRINPALRSVAYGDVTARLKLKAKLNCKSFGWYLENIYPESHFPANARYLGPMGNSRYKMCADTMGHQAHAKLGLGPCHGQGGNQLFAWGADNRLRSDDVCWSLAYSGAELTLETCDDADSKQLFAADSAGGSSFRVRHVYTGLCMGVPLLAAQPKSQPAMAACGRGDEQLWQMDGFK
;
A
#
# COMPACT_ATOMS: atom_id res chain seq x y z
N LEU A 1 11.73 45.69 45.46
CA LEU A 1 12.58 45.26 46.59
C LEU A 1 11.69 44.99 47.81
N SER A 2 12.22 44.34 48.86
CA SER A 2 11.55 43.98 50.13
C SER A 2 10.23 43.18 50.07
N LYS A 3 10.34 41.86 50.28
CA LYS A 3 9.46 41.15 51.26
C LYS A 3 9.82 41.66 52.67
N PRO A 4 8.95 41.51 53.68
CA PRO A 4 9.08 40.35 54.59
C PRO A 4 7.71 39.81 55.08
N SER A 5 7.50 38.49 55.09
CA SER A 5 7.59 37.57 56.26
C SER A 5 6.31 37.44 57.11
N SER A 6 5.75 36.22 57.14
CA SER A 6 4.91 35.73 58.25
C SER A 6 5.77 35.44 59.50
N PRO A 7 5.19 35.29 60.72
CA PRO A 7 4.93 33.92 61.18
C PRO A 7 3.81 33.70 62.25
N LYS A 8 3.43 32.42 62.42
CA LYS A 8 2.94 31.71 63.63
C LYS A 8 1.51 31.98 64.21
N LYS A 9 0.76 30.87 64.34
CA LYS A 9 -0.34 30.64 65.32
C LYS A 9 0.24 30.33 66.72
N PRO A 10 -0.59 30.34 67.79
CA PRO A 10 -0.92 29.04 68.41
C PRO A 10 -2.35 28.88 68.99
N VAL A 11 -2.61 27.65 69.44
CA VAL A 11 -3.86 26.94 69.79
C VAL A 11 -4.47 27.26 71.18
N ALA A 12 -5.80 27.28 71.27
CA ALA A 12 -6.62 26.75 72.39
C ALA A 12 -8.13 26.75 72.01
N LYS A 13 -9.09 26.05 72.65
CA LYS A 13 -9.31 24.64 73.09
C LYS A 13 -10.70 24.63 73.79
N ARG A 14 -11.56 23.59 73.58
CA ARG A 14 -12.79 23.23 74.36
C ARG A 14 -14.03 24.16 74.24
N ALA A 15 -15.29 23.72 74.43
CA ALA A 15 -15.89 22.38 74.64
C ALA A 15 -17.44 22.35 74.48
N SER A 16 -18.02 21.14 74.29
CA SER A 16 -19.39 20.68 74.71
C SER A 16 -20.65 21.34 74.08
N SER A 17 -21.85 20.74 74.00
CA SER A 17 -22.39 19.40 74.36
C SER A 17 -23.71 19.07 73.62
N VAL A 18 -23.84 17.81 73.18
CA VAL A 18 -24.96 16.82 73.29
C VAL A 18 -26.34 17.27 73.85
N ILE A 19 -27.46 16.82 73.23
CA ILE A 19 -28.60 16.03 73.80
C ILE A 19 -29.84 15.96 72.84
N LYS A 20 -30.45 14.76 72.75
CA LYS A 20 -31.76 14.36 72.16
C LYS A 20 -32.69 13.97 73.35
N PRO A 21 -34.07 13.93 73.30
CA PRO A 21 -34.80 12.95 72.46
C PRO A 21 -36.36 13.11 72.18
N ARG A 22 -36.90 12.16 71.38
CA ARG A 22 -38.28 11.54 71.38
C ARG A 22 -39.50 12.43 70.97
N VAL A 23 -40.44 12.03 70.09
CA VAL A 23 -41.47 10.94 70.15
C VAL A 23 -42.10 10.68 68.74
N GLU A 24 -42.74 9.51 68.54
CA GLU A 24 -43.42 8.96 67.32
C GLU A 24 -44.98 9.03 67.43
N PRO A 25 -45.91 8.55 66.52
CA PRO A 25 -45.87 7.28 65.73
C PRO A 25 -46.67 7.16 64.38
N ALA A 26 -46.66 5.93 63.82
CA ALA A 26 -47.69 5.24 62.97
C ALA A 26 -47.82 5.54 61.44
N ALA A 27 -48.11 4.57 60.53
CA ALA A 27 -48.05 3.08 60.57
C ALA A 27 -48.23 2.40 59.17
N ALA A 28 -47.60 1.21 58.97
CA ALA A 28 -47.99 0.01 58.17
C ALA A 28 -48.35 0.12 56.65
N ALA A 29 -48.24 -0.88 55.75
CA ALA A 29 -47.75 -2.29 55.70
C ALA A 29 -47.25 -2.58 54.25
N GLY A 30 -46.62 -3.70 53.84
CA GLY A 30 -46.26 -4.96 54.49
C GLY A 30 -45.28 -5.76 53.58
N ALA A 31 -44.82 -6.94 54.02
CA ALA A 31 -43.69 -7.66 53.42
C ALA A 31 -43.95 -9.16 53.19
N THR A 32 -43.10 -9.82 52.40
CA THR A 32 -42.72 -11.23 52.61
C THR A 32 -41.29 -11.53 52.17
N THR A 33 -40.59 -12.28 53.02
CA THR A 33 -39.21 -12.76 52.88
C THR A 33 -39.17 -14.27 53.02
N THR A 34 -38.28 -14.97 52.30
CA THR A 34 -37.67 -16.20 52.86
C THR A 34 -36.24 -16.42 52.37
N THR A 35 -35.34 -16.63 53.33
CA THR A 35 -33.97 -17.14 53.19
C THR A 35 -33.96 -18.68 53.13
N VAL A 36 -32.83 -19.32 52.78
CA VAL A 36 -32.22 -20.50 53.45
C VAL A 36 -30.89 -20.88 52.77
N THR A 37 -30.01 -21.55 53.51
CA THR A 37 -28.57 -21.81 53.23
C THR A 37 -28.22 -23.31 53.09
N HIS A 38 -26.97 -23.59 52.65
CA HIS A 38 -26.27 -24.90 52.63
C HIS A 38 -26.76 -25.93 51.57
N THR A 39 -25.98 -26.92 51.08
CA THR A 39 -24.74 -27.57 51.60
C THR A 39 -23.88 -28.16 50.46
N CYS A 40 -22.61 -28.51 50.72
CA CYS A 40 -21.71 -29.22 49.79
C CYS A 40 -21.93 -30.74 49.73
N LEU A 41 -21.57 -31.39 48.61
CA LEU A 41 -21.10 -32.79 48.49
C LEU A 41 -20.47 -33.01 47.09
N GLY A 42 -19.43 -33.85 46.97
CA GLY A 42 -18.89 -34.41 45.70
C GLY A 42 -18.85 -35.95 45.81
N PRO A 43 -17.91 -36.68 45.19
CA PRO A 43 -17.27 -36.56 43.87
C PRO A 43 -17.34 -37.89 43.03
N GLY A 44 -16.84 -37.91 41.79
CA GLY A 44 -16.60 -39.13 40.98
C GLY A 44 -16.33 -38.77 39.49
N SER A 45 -15.20 -39.13 38.85
CA SER A 45 -14.80 -40.46 38.33
C SER A 45 -15.71 -40.97 37.20
N GLN A 46 -15.27 -41.43 36.02
CA GLN A 46 -13.94 -41.66 35.41
C GLN A 46 -14.16 -41.92 33.89
N GLU A 47 -13.10 -41.88 33.05
CA GLU A 47 -12.92 -42.52 31.70
C GLU A 47 -14.11 -42.59 30.68
N ASP A 48 -14.06 -42.04 29.46
CA ASP A 48 -13.11 -42.18 28.30
C ASP A 48 -13.44 -43.38 27.36
N LEU A 49 -13.24 -43.19 26.03
CA LEU A 49 -13.33 -44.17 24.90
C LEU A 49 -14.72 -44.82 24.55
N VAL A 50 -15.05 -45.27 23.31
CA VAL A 50 -14.65 -44.87 21.93
C VAL A 50 -15.59 -45.50 20.84
N ASP A 51 -15.61 -44.87 19.65
CA ASP A 51 -15.92 -45.38 18.28
C ASP A 51 -17.34 -45.63 17.66
N ARG A 52 -17.34 -45.41 16.33
CA ARG A 52 -18.16 -45.98 15.22
C ARG A 52 -19.65 -45.63 15.08
N HIS A 53 -20.01 -44.71 14.17
CA HIS A 53 -20.22 -44.88 12.69
C HIS A 53 -21.73 -45.06 12.38
N PHE A 54 -22.35 -44.48 11.32
CA PHE A 54 -21.87 -44.26 9.96
C PHE A 54 -22.72 -43.21 9.17
N ARG A 55 -22.08 -42.40 8.32
CA ARG A 55 -22.58 -41.73 7.09
C ARG A 55 -23.66 -40.60 7.07
N LEU A 56 -23.12 -39.41 6.76
CA LEU A 56 -23.46 -38.48 5.64
C LEU A 56 -24.62 -37.45 5.72
N SER A 57 -24.17 -36.19 5.67
CA SER A 57 -24.62 -35.09 4.80
C SER A 57 -25.71 -34.10 5.23
N LEU A 58 -25.33 -32.82 5.11
CA LEU A 58 -26.13 -31.61 4.94
C LEU A 58 -27.12 -31.23 6.06
N MET A 59 -26.68 -30.31 6.95
CA MET A 59 -27.28 -28.97 7.15
C MET A 59 -26.60 -28.23 8.32
N LEU A 60 -26.64 -26.90 8.29
CA LEU A 60 -26.39 -25.96 9.41
C LEU A 60 -24.98 -25.92 10.05
N THR A 61 -24.18 -24.93 9.62
CA THR A 61 -23.56 -23.97 10.57
C THR A 61 -23.17 -22.68 9.85
N CYS A 62 -23.93 -21.60 10.09
CA CYS A 62 -23.59 -20.26 9.61
C CYS A 62 -24.15 -19.21 10.59
N CYS A 63 -23.33 -18.78 11.55
CA CYS A 63 -23.56 -17.56 12.35
C CYS A 63 -22.34 -17.23 13.23
N SER A 64 -21.57 -16.21 12.84
CA SER A 64 -21.05 -15.15 13.73
C SER A 64 -20.26 -14.10 12.92
N GLN A 65 -20.98 -13.11 12.41
CA GLN A 65 -20.46 -11.85 11.85
C GLN A 65 -21.33 -10.72 12.43
N PRO A 66 -20.76 -9.63 12.99
CA PRO A 66 -21.54 -8.54 13.54
C PRO A 66 -21.90 -7.48 12.49
N GLN A 67 -22.86 -6.62 12.84
CA GLN A 67 -23.35 -5.41 12.13
C GLN A 67 -24.50 -5.58 11.12
N LEU A 68 -25.72 -5.40 11.62
CA LEU A 68 -26.85 -4.89 10.84
C LEU A 68 -27.81 -4.12 11.76
N PRO A 69 -28.00 -2.80 11.56
CA PRO A 69 -29.32 -2.21 11.83
C PRO A 69 -29.69 -1.12 10.80
N HIS A 70 -30.06 -1.51 9.57
CA HIS A 70 -30.74 -0.58 8.65
C HIS A 70 -31.78 -1.21 7.71
N LEU A 71 -32.11 -2.49 7.90
CA LEU A 71 -32.98 -3.27 7.00
C LEU A 71 -34.34 -3.70 7.61
N LEU A 72 -34.69 -3.21 8.80
CA LEU A 72 -36.00 -3.46 9.43
C LEU A 72 -36.99 -2.28 9.38
N MET A 73 -36.63 -1.17 8.71
CA MET A 73 -37.48 0.02 8.53
C MET A 73 -37.77 0.29 7.04
N ARG A 74 -37.93 -0.79 6.25
CA ARG A 74 -38.28 -0.69 4.81
C ARG A 74 -39.33 -1.68 4.30
N GLN A 75 -39.92 -2.50 5.19
CA GLN A 75 -40.98 -3.46 4.86
C GLN A 75 -42.36 -3.16 5.47
N LEU A 76 -42.53 -2.01 6.14
CA LEU A 76 -43.82 -1.58 6.71
C LEU A 76 -44.53 -0.44 5.93
N PHE A 77 -44.05 -0.10 4.74
CA PHE A 77 -44.70 0.87 3.83
C PHE A 77 -44.67 0.38 2.37
N SER A 78 -45.37 -0.73 2.09
CA SER A 78 -45.57 -1.22 0.71
C SER A 78 -46.91 -1.94 0.49
N THR A 79 -48.00 -1.49 1.14
CA THR A 79 -49.37 -1.92 0.83
C THR A 79 -50.40 -0.79 1.09
N ALA A 80 -50.37 0.29 0.31
CA ALA A 80 -51.53 1.19 0.14
C ALA A 80 -51.42 2.09 -1.12
N THR A 81 -52.37 1.89 -2.04
CA THR A 81 -53.01 2.87 -2.94
C THR A 81 -52.20 3.78 -3.88
N ALA A 82 -52.67 3.79 -5.14
CA ALA A 82 -52.22 4.64 -6.24
C ALA A 82 -52.73 6.10 -6.17
N ASN A 83 -52.24 6.92 -7.11
CA ASN A 83 -52.76 8.22 -7.57
C ASN A 83 -52.80 9.39 -6.56
N VAL A 84 -51.76 10.22 -6.61
CA VAL A 84 -51.82 11.65 -6.20
C VAL A 84 -51.12 12.47 -7.29
N THR A 85 -51.74 13.57 -7.73
CA THR A 85 -51.21 14.48 -8.77
C THR A 85 -50.41 15.65 -8.17
N ALA A 86 -49.65 16.35 -9.03
CA ALA A 86 -48.59 17.27 -8.63
C ALA A 86 -49.04 18.48 -7.75
N ASP A 87 -50.32 18.87 -7.79
CA ASP A 87 -50.82 20.04 -7.04
C ASP A 87 -51.03 19.79 -5.53
N GLN A 88 -50.95 18.54 -5.04
CA GLN A 88 -51.11 18.25 -3.61
C GLN A 88 -49.79 18.23 -2.81
N LEU A 89 -48.63 18.32 -3.46
CA LEU A 89 -47.33 18.42 -2.76
C LEU A 89 -46.97 19.84 -2.31
N THR A 90 -47.61 20.86 -2.89
CA THR A 90 -47.30 22.28 -2.65
C THR A 90 -47.82 22.80 -1.30
N ASP A 91 -48.93 22.25 -0.79
CA ASP A 91 -49.52 22.65 0.50
C ASP A 91 -48.77 22.03 1.72
N LEU A 92 -48.16 20.86 1.54
CA LEU A 92 -47.39 20.19 2.61
C LEU A 92 -46.06 20.91 2.89
N HIS A 93 -45.46 21.56 1.88
CA HIS A 93 -44.23 22.33 2.03
C HIS A 93 -44.46 23.72 2.64
N PHE A 94 -45.71 24.23 2.62
CA PHE A 94 -46.11 25.52 3.18
C PHE A 94 -46.50 25.44 4.67
N LYS A 95 -46.90 24.26 5.16
CA LYS A 95 -47.34 24.05 6.56
C LYS A 95 -46.24 23.58 7.53
N LEU A 96 -45.04 23.26 7.03
CA LEU A 96 -43.89 22.83 7.85
C LEU A 96 -42.84 23.94 8.08
N SER A 97 -43.08 25.16 7.61
CA SER A 97 -42.11 26.26 7.58
C SER A 97 -42.41 27.45 8.52
N LEU A 98 -43.39 27.32 9.42
CA LEU A 98 -43.71 28.33 10.44
C LEU A 98 -43.69 27.72 11.86
N GLY A 99 -42.64 28.00 12.64
CA GLY A 99 -42.49 27.35 13.94
C GLY A 99 -41.32 27.71 14.84
N ARG A 100 -40.85 28.98 14.90
CA ARG A 100 -40.30 29.65 16.10
C ARG A 100 -39.75 31.06 15.79
N HIS A 101 -40.30 32.08 16.45
CA HIS A 101 -39.72 33.42 16.52
C HIS A 101 -38.66 33.52 17.63
N TRP A 102 -37.65 34.37 17.41
CA TRP A 102 -36.91 35.05 18.48
C TRP A 102 -36.57 36.48 17.99
N PRO A 103 -36.62 37.52 18.84
CA PRO A 103 -36.73 38.90 18.36
C PRO A 103 -35.43 39.51 17.82
N LEU A 104 -35.62 40.43 16.86
CA LEU A 104 -34.60 41.32 16.31
C LEU A 104 -34.38 42.52 17.23
N THR A 105 -33.12 42.80 17.60
CA THR A 105 -32.52 44.15 17.65
C THR A 105 -31.03 44.01 17.93
N ALA A 106 -30.17 44.48 17.01
CA ALA A 106 -28.73 44.59 17.22
C ALA A 106 -28.27 46.02 16.85
N PRO A 107 -27.46 46.70 17.69
CA PRO A 107 -26.91 48.02 17.37
C PRO A 107 -25.77 47.93 16.33
N PRO A 108 -25.42 49.05 15.65
CA PRO A 108 -24.43 49.05 14.58
C PRO A 108 -23.00 48.76 15.07
N PRO A 109 -22.11 48.23 14.20
CA PRO A 109 -20.78 47.79 14.60
C PRO A 109 -19.81 48.94 14.86
N THR A 110 -19.10 48.87 15.99
CA THR A 110 -17.94 49.71 16.30
C THR A 110 -16.73 49.31 15.45
N PRO A 111 -15.88 50.26 14.99
CA PRO A 111 -14.67 49.95 14.23
C PRO A 111 -13.61 49.23 15.09
N PRO A 112 -12.71 48.43 14.49
CA PRO A 112 -11.67 47.69 15.22
C PRO A 112 -10.60 48.63 15.80
N PRO A 113 -9.98 48.28 16.94
CA PRO A 113 -8.91 49.07 17.55
C PRO A 113 -7.64 49.03 16.68
N THR A 114 -6.95 50.17 16.63
CA THR A 114 -5.64 50.31 15.97
C THR A 114 -4.55 49.49 16.67
N PRO A 115 -3.60 48.89 15.93
CA PRO A 115 -2.49 48.17 16.53
C PRO A 115 -1.51 49.14 17.23
N PRO A 116 -0.85 48.72 18.32
CA PRO A 116 0.16 49.55 19.00
C PRO A 116 1.39 49.77 18.10
N PRO A 117 2.09 50.90 18.26
CA PRO A 117 3.25 51.24 17.42
C PRO A 117 4.42 50.26 17.63
N ARG A 118 5.18 50.02 16.56
CA ARG A 118 6.46 49.29 16.66
C ARG A 118 7.44 50.12 17.49
N PRO A 119 8.19 49.50 18.43
CA PRO A 119 9.38 50.14 18.98
C PRO A 119 10.43 50.36 17.89
N GLU A 120 11.00 51.56 17.85
CA GLU A 120 12.15 51.87 17.00
C GLU A 120 13.40 51.09 17.41
N ALA A 121 14.31 50.90 16.46
CA ALA A 121 15.59 50.24 16.72
C ALA A 121 16.55 51.18 17.46
N ALA A 122 17.12 50.70 18.57
CA ALA A 122 18.23 51.33 19.29
C ALA A 122 19.38 50.32 19.45
N PRO A 123 20.65 50.78 19.58
CA PRO A 123 21.77 50.08 18.94
C PRO A 123 22.34 48.87 19.71
N LEU A 124 22.88 47.93 18.93
CA LEU A 124 23.68 46.79 19.43
C LEU A 124 24.88 47.28 20.25
N LYS A 125 24.84 47.09 21.57
CA LYS A 125 26.05 47.05 22.41
C LYS A 125 26.62 45.64 22.41
N SER A 126 27.87 45.53 21.97
CA SER A 126 28.64 44.30 21.98
C SER A 126 28.82 43.76 23.42
N ARG A 127 28.47 42.49 23.64
CA ARG A 127 29.03 41.68 24.73
C ARG A 127 29.40 40.31 24.21
N GLN A 128 30.67 39.96 24.43
CA GLN A 128 31.29 38.72 24.00
C GLN A 128 30.58 37.51 24.61
N LYS A 129 30.37 36.45 23.81
CA LYS A 129 30.21 35.08 24.31
C LYS A 129 31.55 34.34 24.17
N PRO A 130 31.95 33.50 25.13
CA PRO A 130 33.24 32.83 25.09
C PRO A 130 33.27 31.74 24.01
N SER A 131 34.35 31.69 23.24
CA SER A 131 34.65 30.60 22.33
C SER A 131 35.09 29.37 23.12
N ILE A 132 34.36 28.25 22.97
CA ILE A 132 34.85 26.95 23.44
C ILE A 132 35.62 26.31 22.29
N SER A 133 36.91 26.13 22.48
CA SER A 133 37.85 25.62 21.48
C SER A 133 37.61 24.15 21.13
N SER A 134 37.96 23.79 19.89
CA SER A 134 37.85 22.46 19.27
C SER A 134 38.72 21.36 19.93
N ALA A 135 39.42 21.66 21.02
CA ALA A 135 40.41 20.78 21.66
C ALA A 135 39.81 19.52 22.35
N LYS A 136 38.51 19.50 22.68
CA LYS A 136 37.87 18.35 23.35
C LYS A 136 37.24 17.31 22.40
N TRP A 137 37.18 17.58 21.11
CA TRP A 137 36.62 16.63 20.12
C TRP A 137 37.69 15.68 19.57
N GLN A 138 38.92 16.17 19.34
CA GLN A 138 40.03 15.36 18.82
C GLN A 138 40.63 14.35 19.82
N GLN A 139 40.29 14.44 21.11
CA GLN A 139 40.83 13.52 22.13
C GLN A 139 39.97 12.25 22.34
N LYS A 140 38.72 12.21 21.83
CA LYS A 140 37.83 11.05 21.98
C LYS A 140 37.91 10.05 20.81
N HIS A 141 38.39 10.48 19.64
CA HIS A 141 38.57 9.61 18.46
C HIS A 141 39.94 8.90 18.38
N ARG A 142 40.86 9.15 19.34
CA ARG A 142 42.22 8.55 19.35
C ARG A 142 42.36 7.33 20.28
N LYS A 143 41.26 6.62 20.56
CA LYS A 143 41.23 5.43 21.44
C LYS A 143 40.43 4.24 20.88
N LEU A 144 40.21 4.20 19.56
CA LEU A 144 39.50 3.13 18.85
C LEU A 144 40.24 2.63 17.58
N GLN A 145 41.54 2.94 17.46
CA GLN A 145 42.37 2.57 16.29
C GLN A 145 43.77 2.05 16.67
N GLU A 146 43.95 1.54 17.90
CA GLU A 146 45.21 0.91 18.34
C GLU A 146 44.92 -0.41 19.09
N THR A 147 44.65 -1.47 18.33
CA THR A 147 44.92 -2.87 18.73
C THR A 147 44.94 -3.73 17.46
N VAL A 148 45.89 -4.68 17.39
CA VAL A 148 46.17 -5.65 16.31
C VAL A 148 47.20 -5.17 15.27
N CYS A 149 48.25 -5.99 15.14
CA CYS A 149 49.38 -5.95 14.20
C CYS A 149 50.45 -4.84 14.38
N SER A 150 51.59 -5.27 14.93
CA SER A 150 52.89 -4.60 14.83
C SER A 150 53.85 -5.51 14.05
N VAL A 151 54.93 -4.92 13.50
CA VAL A 151 56.14 -5.58 12.97
C VAL A 151 55.98 -6.32 11.63
N ASP A 152 56.81 -6.19 10.59
CA ASP A 152 57.65 -5.13 9.96
C ASP A 152 58.01 -5.70 8.54
N ASP A 153 58.69 -5.10 7.55
CA ASP A 153 59.51 -3.88 7.38
C ASP A 153 59.39 -3.40 5.90
N GLY A 154 60.10 -2.33 5.50
CA GLY A 154 60.90 -2.40 4.27
C GLY A 154 60.42 -1.68 3.00
N GLY A 155 60.64 -0.36 2.93
CA GLY A 155 61.33 0.24 1.76
C GLY A 155 60.55 0.78 0.54
N GLY A 156 60.62 2.11 0.35
CA GLY A 156 61.24 2.68 -0.87
C GLY A 156 60.38 3.32 -1.99
N LYS A 157 60.51 4.66 -2.13
CA LYS A 157 60.51 5.49 -3.37
C LYS A 157 59.27 5.49 -4.29
N VAL A 158 58.52 6.61 -4.38
CA VAL A 158 58.68 7.79 -5.29
C VAL A 158 58.09 7.61 -6.72
N LEU A 159 56.98 8.33 -6.96
CA LEU A 159 56.39 9.03 -8.14
C LEU A 159 57.14 9.05 -9.52
N PRO A 160 56.51 9.42 -10.69
CA PRO A 160 55.21 10.11 -10.91
C PRO A 160 54.34 9.58 -12.11
N ASP A 161 53.34 10.40 -12.47
CA ASP A 161 52.32 10.35 -13.55
C ASP A 161 52.79 10.01 -15.00
N ASN A 162 51.91 9.42 -15.85
CA ASN A 162 51.20 10.09 -16.98
C ASN A 162 50.51 9.14 -18.01
N ASP A 163 49.45 9.68 -18.64
CA ASP A 163 48.96 9.51 -20.02
C ASP A 163 48.30 8.21 -20.59
N ILE A 164 47.46 8.47 -21.60
CA ILE A 164 46.44 7.66 -22.31
C ILE A 164 46.94 7.35 -23.74
N PRO A 165 46.69 6.16 -24.36
CA PRO A 165 45.66 6.09 -25.43
C PRO A 165 44.96 4.73 -25.68
N ASP A 166 43.87 4.82 -26.46
CA ASP A 166 43.12 3.73 -27.10
C ASP A 166 43.97 2.77 -27.95
N ALA A 167 43.52 1.52 -28.04
CA ALA A 167 43.65 0.70 -29.25
C ALA A 167 42.48 -0.29 -29.36
N SER A 168 41.94 -0.42 -30.57
CA SER A 168 40.78 -1.26 -30.90
C SER A 168 41.18 -2.58 -31.60
N GLU A 169 40.18 -3.46 -31.71
CA GLU A 169 40.04 -4.60 -32.64
C GLU A 169 40.50 -6.01 -32.25
N SER A 170 39.49 -6.89 -32.25
CA SER A 170 39.50 -8.28 -32.69
C SER A 170 40.24 -9.33 -31.85
N PHE A 171 39.46 -10.26 -31.27
CA PHE A 171 39.49 -11.67 -31.67
C PHE A 171 38.13 -12.32 -31.39
N LEU A 172 37.57 -13.01 -32.39
CA LEU A 172 36.42 -13.89 -32.25
C LEU A 172 36.90 -15.25 -31.73
N HIS A 173 36.29 -15.79 -30.67
CA HIS A 173 35.90 -17.20 -30.55
C HIS A 173 35.16 -17.46 -29.22
N GLU A 174 33.96 -18.01 -29.33
CA GLU A 174 33.13 -18.65 -28.29
C GLU A 174 32.73 -20.05 -28.85
N PRO A 175 32.03 -20.95 -28.12
CA PRO A 175 32.04 -21.22 -26.68
C PRO A 175 31.94 -22.74 -26.35
N ALA A 176 32.90 -23.38 -25.69
CA ALA A 176 32.70 -24.76 -25.20
C ALA A 176 33.70 -25.20 -24.10
N GLU A 177 33.38 -24.96 -22.82
CA GLU A 177 33.86 -25.86 -21.71
C GLU A 177 33.20 -25.63 -20.33
N ILE A 178 32.59 -24.47 -20.06
CA ILE A 178 32.09 -24.14 -18.71
C ILE A 178 30.75 -24.84 -18.34
N PHE A 179 30.04 -25.45 -19.31
CA PHE A 179 28.81 -26.23 -19.04
C PHE A 179 29.07 -27.70 -18.66
N ALA A 180 30.29 -28.22 -18.79
CA ALA A 180 30.58 -29.64 -18.58
C ALA A 180 30.67 -30.06 -17.10
N ASP A 181 30.99 -29.13 -16.19
CA ASP A 181 31.17 -29.44 -14.76
C ASP A 181 29.92 -29.19 -13.89
N PHE A 182 28.95 -28.41 -14.37
CA PHE A 182 27.69 -28.23 -13.64
C PHE A 182 26.76 -29.45 -13.78
N ALA A 183 26.86 -30.19 -14.90
CA ALA A 183 26.05 -31.38 -15.17
C ALA A 183 26.47 -32.64 -14.37
N ARG A 184 27.68 -32.66 -13.78
CA ARG A 184 28.23 -33.86 -13.09
C ARG A 184 27.78 -34.04 -11.64
N ASN A 185 27.25 -33.01 -10.97
CA ASN A 185 27.02 -33.02 -9.52
C ASN A 185 25.55 -32.99 -9.06
N PHE A 186 24.57 -33.24 -9.95
CA PHE A 186 23.16 -33.36 -9.55
C PHE A 186 22.42 -34.60 -10.10
N ALA A 187 23.14 -35.50 -10.79
CA ALA A 187 22.61 -36.80 -11.26
C ALA A 187 22.76 -37.93 -10.20
N ILE A 188 22.79 -37.57 -8.91
CA ILE A 188 22.83 -38.53 -7.79
C ILE A 188 21.73 -38.16 -6.78
N VAL A 189 20.49 -38.47 -7.14
CA VAL A 189 19.31 -38.78 -6.31
C VAL A 189 18.13 -38.90 -7.30
N ILE A 190 17.27 -39.92 -7.15
CA ILE A 190 16.24 -40.37 -8.13
C ILE A 190 16.83 -41.16 -9.32
N SER A 191 17.25 -42.42 -9.06
CA SER A 191 17.22 -43.53 -10.03
C SER A 191 17.39 -44.90 -9.33
N THR A 192 16.45 -45.24 -8.43
CA THR A 192 16.34 -46.59 -7.86
C THR A 192 14.87 -47.03 -7.76
N ALA A 193 14.27 -47.33 -8.92
CA ALA A 193 13.07 -48.13 -9.03
C ALA A 193 13.08 -48.89 -10.36
N THR A 194 12.56 -50.14 -10.34
CA THR A 194 12.24 -51.02 -11.49
C THR A 194 13.36 -51.46 -12.45
N ALA A 195 14.10 -52.51 -12.06
CA ALA A 195 14.50 -53.65 -12.90
C ALA A 195 15.07 -54.77 -11.98
N SER A 196 14.26 -55.65 -11.39
CA SER A 196 13.74 -56.92 -11.95
C SER A 196 14.78 -58.07 -12.09
N SER A 197 14.87 -58.88 -11.02
CA SER A 197 15.01 -60.36 -11.00
C SER A 197 16.24 -61.08 -11.61
N SER A 198 16.59 -62.20 -10.94
CA SER A 198 17.49 -63.31 -11.31
C SER A 198 19.01 -63.03 -11.29
N SER A 199 19.89 -63.94 -10.85
CA SER A 199 19.75 -65.19 -10.09
C SER A 199 21.13 -65.67 -9.61
N HIS A 200 21.20 -66.42 -8.50
CA HIS A 200 22.34 -67.28 -8.08
C HIS A 200 23.70 -66.59 -7.76
N SER A 201 24.61 -67.17 -6.96
CA SER A 201 24.51 -68.11 -5.82
C SER A 201 25.85 -68.12 -5.06
N CYS A 202 25.86 -68.78 -3.89
CA CYS A 202 27.02 -69.44 -3.28
C CYS A 202 28.18 -68.63 -2.63
N LEU A 203 28.32 -68.88 -1.31
CA LEU A 203 29.59 -69.17 -0.58
C LEU A 203 30.55 -67.96 -0.35
N ARG A 204 31.24 -67.80 0.79
CA ARG A 204 31.28 -68.52 2.08
C ARG A 204 32.04 -67.65 3.13
N THR A 205 31.74 -67.82 4.44
CA THR A 205 32.64 -67.63 5.63
C THR A 205 33.50 -66.35 5.74
N THR A 206 33.52 -65.60 6.85
CA THR A 206 33.69 -65.96 8.29
C THR A 206 33.03 -64.89 9.19
N ALA A 207 32.32 -65.25 10.28
CA ALA A 207 32.78 -65.37 11.69
C ALA A 207 33.33 -64.04 12.31
N ALA A 208 32.95 -63.59 13.52
CA ALA A 208 32.19 -64.23 14.60
C ALA A 208 31.51 -63.25 15.59
N SER A 209 30.50 -63.75 16.34
CA SER A 209 30.23 -63.54 17.80
C SER A 209 29.97 -62.11 18.34
N ALA A 210 28.94 -61.77 19.12
CA ALA A 210 27.69 -62.40 19.62
C ALA A 210 26.80 -61.25 20.20
N ALA A 211 25.60 -61.39 20.81
CA ALA A 211 24.79 -62.54 21.25
C ALA A 211 23.27 -62.16 21.27
N ALA A 212 22.44 -62.90 22.02
CA ALA A 212 21.02 -62.62 22.34
C ALA A 212 20.75 -63.02 23.83
N PRO A 213 19.52 -63.07 24.45
CA PRO A 213 18.14 -63.19 23.94
C PRO A 213 17.15 -62.14 24.54
N GLY A 214 15.80 -62.18 24.42
CA GLY A 214 14.85 -63.15 23.83
C GLY A 214 13.40 -62.62 23.71
N THR A 215 12.55 -63.36 23.01
CA THR A 215 11.18 -63.00 22.54
C THR A 215 10.05 -63.57 23.42
N PRO A 216 8.73 -63.25 23.22
CA PRO A 216 7.91 -63.89 22.16
C PRO A 216 6.87 -62.96 21.45
N ALA A 217 6.22 -63.49 20.40
CA ALA A 217 5.40 -62.76 19.41
C ALA A 217 3.89 -63.16 19.40
N PRO A 218 3.03 -62.44 18.66
CA PRO A 218 1.70 -62.91 18.25
C PRO A 218 1.61 -63.39 16.77
N ARG A 219 0.42 -63.88 16.39
CA ARG A 219 0.16 -64.83 15.28
C ARG A 219 -0.17 -64.21 13.91
N ARG A 220 -0.09 -65.04 12.86
CA ARG A 220 -0.52 -64.76 11.46
C ARG A 220 -2.05 -64.60 11.32
N GLY A 221 -2.47 -63.74 10.39
CA GLY A 221 -3.82 -63.67 9.80
C GLY A 221 -3.74 -63.42 8.28
N ARG A 222 -4.71 -63.93 7.50
CA ARG A 222 -4.72 -63.87 6.02
C ARG A 222 -5.27 -62.54 5.49
N LEU A 223 -4.84 -62.12 4.29
CA LEU A 223 -5.46 -61.06 3.47
C LEU A 223 -5.83 -61.58 2.07
N SER A 224 -6.80 -60.93 1.42
CA SER A 224 -7.62 -61.53 0.35
C SER A 224 -7.42 -60.93 -1.06
N ASN A 225 -7.75 -61.74 -2.07
CA ASN A 225 -7.74 -61.39 -3.50
C ASN A 225 -8.78 -60.32 -3.87
N ARG A 226 -8.48 -59.03 -3.65
CA ARG A 226 -9.23 -57.92 -4.27
C ARG A 226 -8.37 -56.86 -4.95
N SER A 227 -7.11 -56.68 -4.57
CA SER A 227 -6.23 -55.67 -5.18
C SER A 227 -5.69 -56.04 -6.56
N ALA A 228 -5.57 -57.35 -6.88
CA ALA A 228 -5.00 -57.81 -8.15
C ALA A 228 -5.92 -57.53 -9.37
N VAL A 229 -7.24 -57.62 -9.20
CA VAL A 229 -8.22 -57.46 -10.30
C VAL A 229 -8.30 -56.00 -10.77
N VAL A 230 -8.18 -55.04 -9.86
CA VAL A 230 -8.21 -53.60 -10.17
C VAL A 230 -6.95 -53.16 -10.94
N ALA A 231 -5.78 -53.72 -10.60
CA ALA A 231 -4.52 -53.41 -11.28
C ALA A 231 -4.51 -53.87 -12.74
N VAL A 232 -5.06 -55.06 -13.03
CA VAL A 232 -5.13 -55.60 -14.40
C VAL A 232 -6.04 -54.74 -15.29
N LEU A 233 -7.21 -54.33 -14.80
CA LEU A 233 -8.14 -53.49 -15.57
C LEU A 233 -7.55 -52.12 -15.93
N LEU A 234 -6.81 -51.48 -15.01
CA LEU A 234 -6.17 -50.18 -15.27
C LEU A 234 -5.05 -50.27 -16.31
N LEU A 235 -4.25 -51.34 -16.27
CA LEU A 235 -3.19 -51.59 -17.26
C LEU A 235 -3.78 -51.90 -18.66
N SER A 236 -4.92 -52.60 -18.74
CA SER A 236 -5.60 -52.85 -20.01
C SER A 236 -6.13 -51.57 -20.67
N LEU A 237 -6.67 -50.63 -19.89
CA LEU A 237 -7.17 -49.34 -20.40
C LEU A 237 -6.03 -48.43 -20.90
N LEU A 238 -4.89 -48.42 -20.20
CA LEU A 238 -3.70 -47.68 -20.63
C LEU A 238 -3.10 -48.23 -21.94
N GLY A 239 -3.07 -49.56 -22.11
CA GLY A 239 -2.62 -50.19 -23.35
C GLY A 239 -3.49 -49.81 -24.56
N LEU A 240 -4.81 -49.71 -24.37
CA LEU A 240 -5.74 -49.33 -25.44
C LEU A 240 -5.57 -47.85 -25.85
N ALA A 241 -5.31 -46.96 -24.89
CA ALA A 241 -5.04 -45.54 -25.16
C ALA A 241 -3.74 -45.33 -25.97
N CYS A 242 -2.67 -46.08 -25.67
CA CYS A 242 -1.41 -45.99 -26.41
C CYS A 242 -1.52 -46.52 -27.85
N LEU A 243 -2.32 -47.58 -28.08
CA LEU A 243 -2.55 -48.11 -29.43
C LEU A 243 -3.36 -47.17 -30.33
N LEU A 244 -4.24 -46.34 -29.75
CA LEU A 244 -4.99 -45.32 -30.49
C LEU A 244 -4.17 -44.07 -30.85
N TYR A 245 -3.00 -43.88 -30.23
CA TYR A 245 -2.14 -42.70 -30.46
C TYR A 245 -0.97 -42.96 -31.43
N ALA A 246 -0.74 -44.22 -31.82
CA ALA A 246 0.43 -44.66 -32.59
C ALA A 246 0.14 -44.91 -34.08
N GLY A 247 -0.70 -44.08 -34.72
CA GLY A 247 -1.38 -44.45 -35.97
C GLY A 247 -1.59 -43.39 -37.04
N SER A 248 -0.64 -42.47 -37.30
CA SER A 248 -0.38 -41.87 -38.64
C SER A 248 0.78 -40.85 -38.64
N PRO A 249 1.41 -40.55 -39.80
CA PRO A 249 2.78 -40.01 -39.85
C PRO A 249 2.90 -38.48 -40.04
N ASN A 250 4.08 -37.95 -39.70
CA ASN A 250 4.56 -36.62 -40.11
C ASN A 250 4.84 -36.55 -41.63
N PRO A 251 4.81 -35.34 -42.20
CA PRO A 251 6.02 -34.87 -42.89
C PRO A 251 6.46 -33.45 -42.46
N VAL A 252 7.71 -33.13 -42.81
CA VAL A 252 8.38 -31.84 -42.58
C VAL A 252 8.31 -30.99 -43.86
N GLU A 253 8.29 -29.66 -43.70
CA GLU A 253 8.50 -28.61 -44.71
C GLU A 253 7.56 -28.57 -45.94
N ALA A 254 6.59 -27.63 -45.90
CA ALA A 254 6.16 -26.89 -47.08
C ALA A 254 5.63 -25.49 -46.71
N SER A 255 6.36 -24.47 -47.17
CA SER A 255 5.88 -23.18 -47.66
C SER A 255 4.81 -22.37 -46.89
N ALA A 256 5.20 -21.17 -46.49
CA ALA A 256 4.27 -20.06 -46.36
C ALA A 256 3.54 -19.81 -47.70
N VAL A 257 2.20 -19.94 -47.72
CA VAL A 257 1.22 -19.27 -48.62
C VAL A 257 -0.21 -19.75 -48.24
N GLU A 258 -0.70 -19.39 -47.04
CA GLU A 258 -2.16 -19.50 -46.77
C GLU A 258 -2.71 -18.58 -45.65
N LEU A 259 -1.94 -17.58 -45.20
CA LEU A 259 -2.41 -16.53 -44.27
C LEU A 259 -2.64 -15.16 -44.96
N SER A 260 -2.58 -15.11 -46.30
CA SER A 260 -2.80 -13.88 -47.08
C SER A 260 -4.22 -13.69 -47.61
N ASN A 261 -5.12 -14.68 -47.44
CA ASN A 261 -6.47 -14.66 -48.02
C ASN A 261 -7.60 -14.39 -47.02
N VAL A 262 -7.39 -14.55 -45.71
CA VAL A 262 -8.41 -14.19 -44.68
C VAL A 262 -8.31 -12.71 -44.26
N ALA A 263 -7.17 -12.06 -44.50
CA ALA A 263 -6.96 -10.63 -44.20
C ALA A 263 -7.34 -9.68 -45.36
N LYS A 264 -7.62 -10.18 -46.57
CA LYS A 264 -7.94 -9.34 -47.74
C LYS A 264 -9.40 -8.91 -47.79
N ASP A 265 -10.33 -9.75 -47.35
CA ASP A 265 -11.77 -9.45 -47.45
C ASP A 265 -12.29 -8.51 -46.33
N ALA A 266 -11.49 -8.25 -45.30
CA ALA A 266 -11.77 -7.25 -44.27
C ALA A 266 -11.22 -5.84 -44.60
N ALA A 267 -10.38 -5.71 -45.63
CA ALA A 267 -9.68 -4.46 -45.98
C ALA A 267 -10.27 -3.75 -47.22
N ALA A 268 -11.37 -4.27 -47.79
CA ALA A 268 -11.95 -3.83 -49.06
C ALA A 268 -13.35 -3.17 -48.91
N SER A 269 -13.54 -2.29 -47.92
CA SER A 269 -14.79 -1.50 -47.82
C SER A 269 -14.67 -0.15 -47.08
N SER A 270 -13.78 0.74 -47.55
CA SER A 270 -13.90 2.19 -47.25
C SER A 270 -13.08 3.10 -48.17
N SER A 271 -13.57 3.36 -49.38
CA SER A 271 -13.03 4.43 -50.25
C SER A 271 -14.09 5.12 -51.14
N SER A 272 -14.70 6.19 -50.60
CA SER A 272 -15.20 7.37 -51.35
C SER A 272 -16.41 7.18 -52.31
N PRO A 273 -16.96 8.25 -52.93
CA PRO A 273 -17.55 9.46 -52.34
C PRO A 273 -19.03 9.72 -52.81
N LEU A 274 -19.67 10.81 -52.36
CA LEU A 274 -20.92 11.39 -52.93
C LEU A 274 -20.73 11.78 -54.43
N PRO A 275 -21.75 11.75 -55.34
CA PRO A 275 -23.01 12.51 -55.20
C PRO A 275 -24.31 12.02 -55.94
N SER A 276 -25.41 12.77 -55.71
CA SER A 276 -26.55 13.12 -56.62
C SER A 276 -27.42 12.10 -57.40
N SER A 277 -28.72 12.12 -57.04
CA SER A 277 -29.95 12.16 -57.89
C SER A 277 -30.41 11.03 -58.84
N ALA A 278 -31.71 10.71 -58.69
CA ALA A 278 -32.68 10.18 -59.66
C ALA A 278 -32.63 8.67 -60.06
N GLY A 279 -33.79 8.00 -59.97
CA GLY A 279 -34.01 6.64 -60.48
C GLY A 279 -35.14 5.90 -59.78
N LEU A 280 -36.30 5.73 -60.44
CA LEU A 280 -37.40 4.87 -59.98
C LEU A 280 -37.15 3.40 -60.36
N GLY A 281 -37.52 2.45 -59.51
CA GLY A 281 -37.53 1.02 -59.85
C GLY A 281 -37.69 0.12 -58.62
N GLY A 282 -38.85 -0.53 -58.48
CA GLY A 282 -39.18 -1.33 -57.29
C GLY A 282 -38.73 -2.80 -57.36
N GLY A 283 -38.61 -3.43 -56.18
CA GLY A 283 -38.39 -4.86 -56.00
C GLY A 283 -38.49 -5.18 -54.51
N GLY A 284 -39.53 -5.93 -54.10
CA GLY A 284 -39.97 -5.94 -52.70
C GLY A 284 -39.34 -7.01 -51.79
N GLY A 285 -39.34 -6.71 -50.49
CA GLY A 285 -39.72 -7.70 -49.46
C GLY A 285 -38.62 -8.49 -48.75
N ALA A 286 -38.03 -7.91 -47.68
CA ALA A 286 -37.62 -8.62 -46.45
C ALA A 286 -36.96 -7.70 -45.39
N GLY A 287 -36.41 -6.53 -45.77
CA GLY A 287 -35.57 -5.71 -44.86
C GLY A 287 -36.28 -4.83 -43.83
N GLY A 288 -37.61 -4.67 -43.91
CA GLY A 288 -38.34 -3.61 -43.19
C GLY A 288 -38.30 -3.71 -41.66
N VAL A 289 -38.48 -4.92 -41.11
CA VAL A 289 -38.67 -5.10 -39.64
C VAL A 289 -37.37 -4.90 -38.87
N GLY A 290 -36.23 -5.38 -39.38
CA GLY A 290 -34.92 -5.20 -38.76
C GLY A 290 -34.44 -3.74 -38.82
N ALA A 291 -34.70 -3.04 -39.92
CA ALA A 291 -34.41 -1.61 -40.04
C ALA A 291 -35.28 -0.77 -39.10
N LEU A 292 -36.59 -1.08 -38.99
CA LEU A 292 -37.45 -0.43 -38.00
C LEU A 292 -36.99 -0.72 -36.58
N TRP A 293 -36.64 -1.96 -36.25
CA TRP A 293 -36.21 -2.34 -34.91
C TRP A 293 -34.91 -1.65 -34.51
N ASN A 294 -33.90 -1.63 -35.38
CA ASN A 294 -32.65 -0.90 -35.12
C ASN A 294 -32.87 0.61 -34.99
N ASN A 295 -33.74 1.21 -35.81
CA ASN A 295 -34.10 2.62 -35.69
C ASN A 295 -34.89 2.90 -34.40
N LEU A 296 -35.75 1.99 -33.94
CA LEU A 296 -36.49 2.11 -32.68
C LEU A 296 -35.57 1.95 -31.46
N VAL A 297 -34.67 0.97 -31.49
CA VAL A 297 -33.65 0.73 -30.46
C VAL A 297 -32.70 1.93 -30.35
N ASN A 298 -32.29 2.52 -31.46
CA ASN A 298 -31.49 3.75 -31.48
C ASN A 298 -32.29 4.99 -31.02
N ALA A 299 -33.56 5.13 -31.42
CA ALA A 299 -34.41 6.27 -31.05
C ALA A 299 -34.86 6.24 -29.58
N VAL A 300 -34.96 5.06 -28.96
CA VAL A 300 -35.33 4.87 -27.54
C VAL A 300 -34.07 4.76 -26.64
N GLY A 301 -32.86 4.82 -27.21
CA GLY A 301 -31.60 4.75 -26.46
C GLY A 301 -31.31 3.36 -25.85
N LEU A 302 -31.92 2.31 -26.42
CA LEU A 302 -31.84 0.92 -25.95
C LEU A 302 -30.77 0.08 -26.67
N ALA A 303 -29.88 0.72 -27.45
CA ALA A 303 -28.71 0.03 -27.98
C ALA A 303 -27.93 -0.58 -26.78
N PRO A 304 -27.68 -1.91 -26.76
CA PRO A 304 -27.01 -2.53 -25.63
C PRO A 304 -25.64 -1.89 -25.45
N SER A 305 -25.40 -1.29 -24.28
CA SER A 305 -24.15 -0.61 -23.95
C SER A 305 -22.98 -1.54 -24.23
N ARG A 306 -21.95 -1.07 -24.94
CA ARG A 306 -20.79 -1.90 -25.28
C ARG A 306 -20.14 -2.39 -23.98
N PRO A 307 -19.48 -3.56 -23.96
CA PRO A 307 -18.85 -4.07 -22.75
C PRO A 307 -17.95 -3.02 -22.08
N GLY A 308 -18.22 -2.72 -20.81
CA GLY A 308 -17.47 -1.77 -20.01
C GLY A 308 -17.76 -0.28 -20.23
N ASP A 309 -18.67 0.09 -21.16
CA ASP A 309 -19.15 1.48 -21.28
C ASP A 309 -19.77 1.96 -19.95
N ASN A 310 -19.74 3.28 -19.75
CA ASN A 310 -20.10 3.97 -18.50
C ASN A 310 -19.36 3.45 -17.26
N GLY A 311 -18.16 2.88 -17.44
CA GLY A 311 -17.35 2.32 -16.35
C GLY A 311 -17.88 1.01 -15.77
N ALA A 312 -18.87 0.37 -16.42
CA ALA A 312 -19.51 -0.84 -15.92
C ALA A 312 -18.53 -2.04 -15.86
N ALA A 313 -18.89 -3.04 -15.06
CA ALA A 313 -18.18 -4.32 -15.03
C ALA A 313 -18.38 -5.09 -16.35
N VAL A 314 -17.29 -5.57 -16.95
CA VAL A 314 -17.35 -6.45 -18.12
C VAL A 314 -17.73 -7.86 -17.68
N VAL A 315 -18.81 -8.38 -18.28
CA VAL A 315 -19.16 -9.79 -18.18
C VAL A 315 -18.42 -10.53 -19.30
N VAL A 316 -17.42 -11.35 -18.94
CA VAL A 316 -16.75 -12.23 -19.90
C VAL A 316 -17.67 -13.41 -20.22
N PRO A 317 -17.95 -13.71 -21.50
CA PRO A 317 -18.76 -14.87 -21.89
C PRO A 317 -18.18 -16.19 -21.36
N PRO A 318 -19.02 -17.17 -20.94
CA PRO A 318 -18.54 -18.43 -20.34
C PRO A 318 -17.53 -19.19 -21.21
N GLU A 319 -17.71 -19.18 -22.53
CA GLU A 319 -16.82 -19.80 -23.52
C GLU A 319 -15.42 -19.17 -23.58
N LEU A 320 -15.26 -17.94 -23.09
CA LEU A 320 -13.97 -17.25 -22.98
C LEU A 320 -13.38 -17.30 -21.56
N ALA A 321 -14.07 -17.88 -20.57
CA ALA A 321 -13.66 -17.83 -19.16
C ALA A 321 -12.33 -18.53 -18.90
N GLU A 322 -12.06 -19.68 -19.52
CA GLU A 322 -10.77 -20.37 -19.35
C GLU A 322 -9.61 -19.62 -20.03
N ARG A 323 -9.87 -19.04 -21.23
CA ARG A 323 -8.90 -18.15 -21.89
C ARG A 323 -8.59 -16.92 -21.02
N ALA A 324 -9.60 -16.33 -20.39
CA ALA A 324 -9.42 -15.20 -19.47
C ALA A 324 -8.53 -15.57 -18.27
N LYS A 325 -8.70 -16.78 -17.73
CA LYS A 325 -7.93 -17.32 -16.61
C LYS A 325 -6.46 -17.59 -16.97
N ILE A 326 -6.20 -18.14 -18.16
CA ILE A 326 -4.85 -18.35 -18.69
C ILE A 326 -4.15 -16.99 -18.90
N LEU A 327 -4.78 -16.09 -19.66
CA LEU A 327 -4.21 -14.79 -20.02
C LEU A 327 -4.07 -13.83 -18.84
N PHE A 328 -4.79 -14.05 -17.73
CA PHE A 328 -4.61 -13.27 -16.49
C PHE A 328 -3.16 -13.29 -16.01
N SER A 329 -2.47 -14.42 -16.16
CA SER A 329 -1.09 -14.59 -15.69
C SER A 329 -0.09 -13.65 -16.39
N GLU A 330 -0.34 -13.28 -17.65
CA GLU A 330 0.58 -12.53 -18.50
C GLU A 330 0.76 -11.06 -18.08
N ASN A 331 -0.33 -10.43 -17.64
CA ASN A 331 -0.35 -9.01 -17.27
C ASN A 331 -0.87 -8.75 -15.84
N GLN A 332 -1.29 -9.80 -15.11
CA GLN A 332 -1.92 -9.75 -13.78
C GLN A 332 -3.22 -8.94 -13.76
N PHE A 333 -3.97 -8.99 -14.87
CA PHE A 333 -5.36 -8.53 -14.99
C PHE A 333 -6.07 -9.33 -16.10
N ASN A 334 -7.40 -9.28 -16.13
CA ASN A 334 -8.23 -10.00 -17.10
C ASN A 334 -8.13 -9.38 -18.51
N LEU A 335 -7.15 -9.84 -19.29
CA LEU A 335 -6.90 -9.37 -20.65
C LEU A 335 -8.11 -9.57 -21.57
N VAL A 336 -8.83 -10.69 -21.45
CA VAL A 336 -10.05 -10.95 -22.25
C VAL A 336 -11.13 -9.91 -21.96
N ALA A 337 -11.35 -9.54 -20.69
CA ALA A 337 -12.28 -8.46 -20.36
C ALA A 337 -11.84 -7.13 -20.98
N SER A 338 -10.54 -6.83 -20.98
CA SER A 338 -10.01 -5.63 -21.64
C SER A 338 -10.24 -5.65 -23.15
N ASP A 339 -9.97 -6.77 -23.83
CA ASP A 339 -10.04 -6.88 -25.29
C ASP A 339 -11.50 -6.82 -25.82
N LEU A 340 -12.49 -7.18 -24.99
CA LEU A 340 -13.92 -7.03 -25.30
C LEU A 340 -14.42 -5.58 -25.22
N MET A 341 -13.66 -4.66 -24.64
CA MET A 341 -14.05 -3.26 -24.45
C MET A 341 -13.46 -2.35 -25.52
N ALA A 342 -14.22 -1.34 -25.93
CA ALA A 342 -13.72 -0.29 -26.80
C ALA A 342 -12.48 0.43 -26.20
N LEU A 343 -11.56 0.85 -27.07
CA LEU A 343 -10.42 1.71 -26.68
C LEU A 343 -10.90 3.10 -26.24
N ASN A 344 -12.07 3.54 -26.72
CA ASN A 344 -12.76 4.78 -26.35
C ASN A 344 -14.06 4.50 -25.57
N ARG A 345 -14.05 3.54 -24.64
CA ARG A 345 -15.22 3.25 -23.78
C ARG A 345 -15.66 4.49 -23.00
N THR A 346 -16.96 4.71 -22.84
CA THR A 346 -17.47 5.89 -22.11
C THR A 346 -17.23 5.77 -20.61
N LEU A 347 -17.05 6.90 -19.94
CA LEU A 347 -17.01 7.01 -18.47
C LEU A 347 -17.94 8.16 -18.02
N PRO A 348 -18.66 8.03 -16.89
CA PRO A 348 -19.37 9.14 -16.25
C PRO A 348 -18.41 10.25 -15.80
N ASP A 349 -18.96 11.44 -15.54
CA ASP A 349 -18.22 12.48 -14.82
C ASP A 349 -18.19 12.18 -13.32
N TYR A 350 -17.13 11.53 -12.87
CA TYR A 350 -16.91 11.17 -11.46
C TYR A 350 -16.47 12.35 -10.57
N ARG A 351 -16.37 13.58 -11.10
CA ARG A 351 -16.02 14.76 -10.31
C ARG A 351 -17.20 15.20 -9.47
N MET A 352 -16.94 15.68 -8.25
CA MET A 352 -17.96 16.30 -7.39
C MET A 352 -18.56 17.56 -8.07
N SER A 353 -19.80 17.92 -7.72
CA SER A 353 -20.52 19.06 -8.33
C SER A 353 -19.75 20.38 -8.31
N ALA A 354 -19.05 20.69 -7.21
CA ALA A 354 -18.20 21.87 -7.07
C ALA A 354 -16.98 21.89 -8.02
N CYS A 355 -16.56 20.73 -8.54
CA CYS A 355 -15.51 20.61 -9.56
C CYS A 355 -16.06 20.70 -10.99
N GLN A 356 -17.29 20.24 -11.22
CA GLN A 356 -17.95 20.29 -12.53
C GLN A 356 -18.22 21.74 -12.99
N THR A 357 -18.51 22.64 -12.04
CA THR A 357 -18.75 24.07 -12.28
C THR A 357 -17.50 24.96 -12.09
N LYS A 358 -16.33 24.35 -11.84
CA LYS A 358 -15.09 25.09 -11.53
C LYS A 358 -14.46 25.63 -12.80
N LEU A 359 -14.32 26.96 -12.86
CA LEU A 359 -13.68 27.64 -13.98
C LEU A 359 -12.15 27.68 -13.80
N TYR A 360 -11.43 27.44 -14.89
CA TYR A 360 -9.96 27.50 -14.97
C TYR A 360 -9.53 28.62 -15.92
N PRO A 361 -8.30 29.18 -15.80
CA PRO A 361 -7.86 30.28 -16.66
C PRO A 361 -7.70 29.84 -18.13
N ASP A 362 -8.27 30.59 -19.07
CA ASP A 362 -8.36 30.25 -20.51
C ASP A 362 -7.04 29.78 -21.17
N ARG A 363 -5.90 30.31 -20.71
CA ARG A 363 -4.56 29.95 -21.19
C ARG A 363 -3.80 29.12 -20.17
N LEU A 364 -3.98 27.80 -20.20
CA LEU A 364 -3.19 26.85 -19.42
C LEU A 364 -1.82 26.58 -20.08
N PRO A 365 -0.79 26.17 -19.30
CA PRO A 365 0.47 25.69 -19.87
C PRO A 365 0.25 24.41 -20.68
N THR A 366 1.06 24.20 -21.72
CA THR A 366 0.98 22.97 -22.53
C THR A 366 1.68 21.81 -21.82
N THR A 367 1.26 20.56 -22.06
CA THR A 367 1.89 19.37 -21.48
C THR A 367 2.31 18.36 -22.54
N SER A 368 3.49 17.76 -22.36
CA SER A 368 3.81 16.46 -22.96
C SER A 368 3.37 15.36 -21.99
N VAL A 369 2.56 14.40 -22.45
CA VAL A 369 2.19 13.23 -21.63
C VAL A 369 3.20 12.12 -21.87
N VAL A 370 3.87 11.63 -20.82
CA VAL A 370 4.87 10.57 -20.89
C VAL A 370 4.29 9.30 -20.30
N ILE A 371 4.17 8.25 -21.12
CA ILE A 371 3.68 6.93 -20.75
C ILE A 371 4.81 5.93 -20.90
N VAL A 372 5.27 5.35 -19.80
CA VAL A 372 6.27 4.26 -19.84
C VAL A 372 5.55 2.91 -19.89
N PHE A 373 6.02 2.01 -20.74
CA PHE A 373 5.52 0.64 -20.82
C PHE A 373 6.66 -0.38 -20.98
N HIS A 374 6.41 -1.59 -20.50
CA HIS A 374 7.21 -2.78 -20.78
C HIS A 374 6.26 -3.97 -20.85
N ASN A 375 6.17 -4.67 -21.98
CA ASN A 375 5.30 -5.84 -22.16
C ASN A 375 3.82 -5.62 -21.74
N GLU A 376 3.34 -4.39 -21.88
CA GLU A 376 1.95 -4.03 -21.59
C GLU A 376 1.00 -4.62 -22.65
N ALA A 377 -0.26 -4.89 -22.28
CA ALA A 377 -1.23 -5.36 -23.24
C ALA A 377 -1.64 -4.26 -24.24
N TRP A 378 -1.92 -4.67 -25.48
CA TRP A 378 -2.33 -3.76 -26.56
C TRP A 378 -3.57 -2.92 -26.20
N SER A 379 -4.61 -3.57 -25.65
CA SER A 379 -5.88 -2.91 -25.32
C SER A 379 -5.75 -1.92 -24.15
N THR A 380 -4.95 -2.21 -23.12
CA THR A 380 -4.73 -1.29 -21.99
C THR A 380 -3.84 -0.11 -22.36
N LEU A 381 -2.74 -0.35 -23.08
CA LEU A 381 -1.85 0.70 -23.56
C LEU A 381 -2.61 1.69 -24.46
N LEU A 382 -3.34 1.20 -25.46
CA LEU A 382 -4.06 2.08 -26.37
C LEU A 382 -5.29 2.73 -25.73
N ARG A 383 -6.01 2.06 -24.82
CA ARG A 383 -7.09 2.70 -24.05
C ARG A 383 -6.55 3.85 -23.19
N THR A 384 -5.34 3.72 -22.65
CA THR A 384 -4.65 4.83 -21.97
C THR A 384 -4.43 6.00 -22.94
N VAL A 385 -3.84 5.74 -24.10
CA VAL A 385 -3.56 6.77 -25.13
C VAL A 385 -4.84 7.46 -25.62
N HIS A 386 -5.88 6.69 -25.98
CA HIS A 386 -7.18 7.24 -26.38
C HIS A 386 -7.82 8.05 -25.26
N SER A 387 -7.82 7.58 -24.01
CA SER A 387 -8.38 8.36 -22.89
C SER A 387 -7.69 9.72 -22.69
N VAL A 388 -6.38 9.79 -22.96
CA VAL A 388 -5.61 11.04 -22.90
C VAL A 388 -5.98 11.96 -24.05
N ILE A 389 -6.05 11.45 -25.28
CA ILE A 389 -6.37 12.24 -26.48
C ILE A 389 -7.82 12.75 -26.42
N ASP A 390 -8.78 11.88 -26.11
CA ASP A 390 -10.22 12.17 -26.15
C ASP A 390 -10.69 13.12 -25.04
N ARG A 391 -9.96 13.23 -23.92
CA ARG A 391 -10.43 13.89 -22.68
C ARG A 391 -9.49 14.98 -22.14
N SER A 392 -8.44 15.33 -22.89
CA SER A 392 -7.59 16.48 -22.56
C SER A 392 -8.12 17.75 -23.21
N CYS A 393 -7.99 18.90 -22.54
CA CYS A 393 -8.44 20.18 -23.08
C CYS A 393 -7.73 20.55 -24.40
N ALA A 394 -8.51 21.12 -25.33
CA ALA A 394 -8.00 21.55 -26.64
C ALA A 394 -6.87 22.59 -26.46
N GLY A 395 -5.74 22.36 -27.14
CA GLY A 395 -4.54 23.20 -27.02
C GLY A 395 -3.67 22.93 -25.78
N CYS A 396 -4.13 22.17 -24.79
CA CYS A 396 -3.34 21.79 -23.62
C CYS A 396 -2.36 20.64 -23.89
N LEU A 397 -2.83 19.61 -24.62
CA LEU A 397 -2.03 18.44 -24.96
C LEU A 397 -1.08 18.75 -26.13
N LYS A 398 0.22 18.76 -25.86
CA LYS A 398 1.26 19.07 -26.86
C LYS A 398 1.65 17.86 -27.71
N GLU A 399 1.83 16.73 -27.04
CA GLU A 399 2.25 15.44 -27.60
C GLU A 399 2.02 14.32 -26.58
N VAL A 400 1.96 13.08 -27.07
CA VAL A 400 2.06 11.86 -26.26
C VAL A 400 3.39 11.17 -26.57
N ILE A 401 4.14 10.82 -25.52
CA ILE A 401 5.44 10.16 -25.62
C ILE A 401 5.32 8.78 -24.96
N LEU A 402 5.28 7.74 -25.78
CA LEU A 402 5.35 6.36 -25.31
C LEU A 402 6.82 5.97 -25.19
N VAL A 403 7.23 5.45 -24.03
CA VAL A 403 8.61 4.98 -23.80
C VAL A 403 8.59 3.48 -23.53
N ASP A 404 9.12 2.74 -24.50
CA ASP A 404 9.29 1.30 -24.44
C ASP A 404 10.57 0.95 -23.68
N ASP A 405 10.42 0.49 -22.44
CA ASP A 405 11.51 -0.05 -21.61
C ASP A 405 11.83 -1.49 -22.06
N SER A 406 12.29 -1.66 -23.31
CA SER A 406 12.77 -2.92 -23.88
C SER A 406 11.74 -4.08 -23.81
N SER A 407 10.54 -3.85 -24.37
CA SER A 407 9.51 -4.89 -24.54
C SER A 407 9.94 -6.00 -25.50
N THR A 408 9.41 -7.21 -25.29
CA THR A 408 9.65 -8.41 -26.10
C THR A 408 8.42 -8.89 -26.88
N ARG A 409 7.23 -8.30 -26.66
CA ARG A 409 6.00 -8.67 -27.40
C ARG A 409 6.02 -8.08 -28.82
N PRO A 410 5.89 -8.89 -29.90
CA PRO A 410 5.97 -8.38 -31.28
C PRO A 410 4.97 -7.28 -31.63
N PHE A 411 3.74 -7.34 -31.09
CA PHE A 411 2.71 -6.32 -31.32
C PHE A 411 3.07 -4.94 -30.76
N LEU A 412 3.98 -4.87 -29.78
CA LEU A 412 4.47 -3.59 -29.27
C LEU A 412 5.53 -2.95 -30.16
N GLY A 413 6.11 -3.68 -31.12
CA GLY A 413 7.09 -3.15 -32.08
C GLY A 413 6.43 -2.36 -33.21
N LYS A 414 6.78 -2.71 -34.44
CA LYS A 414 6.29 -2.04 -35.67
C LYS A 414 4.76 -1.82 -35.71
N PRO A 415 3.87 -2.75 -35.29
CA PRO A 415 2.42 -2.50 -35.32
C PRO A 415 1.98 -1.33 -34.43
N LEU A 416 2.66 -1.09 -33.31
CA LEU A 416 2.41 0.07 -32.46
C LEU A 416 2.91 1.38 -33.11
N ASP A 417 4.06 1.34 -33.80
CA ASP A 417 4.58 2.50 -34.52
C ASP A 417 3.63 2.90 -35.67
N GLU A 418 3.13 1.92 -36.43
CA GLU A 418 2.14 2.12 -37.49
C GLU A 418 0.80 2.64 -36.95
N TYR A 419 0.30 2.08 -35.83
CA TYR A 419 -0.94 2.54 -35.21
C TYR A 419 -0.82 3.98 -34.68
N THR A 420 0.25 4.29 -33.94
CA THR A 420 0.43 5.61 -33.33
C THR A 420 0.62 6.74 -34.35
N ALA A 421 1.15 6.43 -35.54
CA ALA A 421 1.23 7.36 -36.65
C ALA A 421 -0.15 7.79 -37.22
N THR A 422 -1.24 7.05 -36.93
CA THR A 422 -2.60 7.40 -37.37
C THR A 422 -3.36 8.32 -36.41
N LEU A 423 -2.80 8.60 -35.23
CA LEU A 423 -3.48 9.36 -34.18
C LEU A 423 -3.50 10.86 -34.49
N SER A 424 -4.61 11.52 -34.12
CA SER A 424 -4.82 12.96 -34.32
C SER A 424 -3.85 13.85 -33.51
N THR A 425 -3.36 13.33 -32.38
CA THR A 425 -2.36 13.99 -31.52
C THR A 425 -0.96 13.44 -31.85
N PRO A 426 0.06 14.30 -32.02
CA PRO A 426 1.44 13.88 -32.21
C PRO A 426 1.87 12.87 -31.14
N THR A 427 2.02 11.61 -31.54
CA THR A 427 2.38 10.50 -30.66
C THR A 427 3.70 9.91 -31.12
N ARG A 428 4.67 9.82 -30.21
CA ARG A 428 6.02 9.30 -30.49
C ARG A 428 6.32 8.09 -29.64
N VAL A 429 6.86 7.03 -30.25
CA VAL A 429 7.38 5.87 -29.53
C VAL A 429 8.89 5.95 -29.44
N LEU A 430 9.42 5.94 -28.20
CA LEU A 430 10.86 5.88 -27.92
C LEU A 430 11.22 4.47 -27.51
N ARG A 431 12.18 3.85 -28.20
CA ARG A 431 12.68 2.52 -27.86
C ARG A 431 13.94 2.61 -27.00
N MET A 432 13.97 1.88 -25.89
CA MET A 432 15.18 1.69 -25.09
C MET A 432 15.92 0.42 -25.53
N SER A 433 17.25 0.49 -25.64
CA SER A 433 18.09 -0.63 -26.08
C SER A 433 18.20 -1.77 -25.06
N SER A 434 17.90 -1.51 -23.79
CA SER A 434 17.93 -2.51 -22.72
C SER A 434 16.96 -2.16 -21.59
N ARG A 435 16.49 -3.20 -20.89
CA ARG A 435 15.60 -3.08 -19.72
C ARG A 435 16.27 -2.26 -18.62
N SER A 436 15.88 -1.01 -18.50
CA SER A 436 16.49 0.00 -17.63
C SER A 436 15.58 0.39 -16.46
N GLY A 437 14.29 0.09 -16.54
CA GLY A 437 13.30 0.34 -15.50
C GLY A 437 12.51 1.64 -15.68
N LEU A 438 11.38 1.71 -14.98
CA LEU A 438 10.43 2.83 -14.99
C LEU A 438 11.13 4.18 -14.82
N ILE A 439 12.06 4.24 -13.86
CA ILE A 439 12.75 5.47 -13.45
C ILE A 439 13.59 6.04 -14.59
N ARG A 440 14.40 5.19 -15.25
CA ARG A 440 15.27 5.59 -16.36
C ARG A 440 14.47 5.81 -17.65
N ALA A 441 13.40 5.06 -17.87
CA ALA A 441 12.46 5.29 -18.97
C ALA A 441 11.72 6.64 -18.83
N ARG A 442 11.27 7.02 -17.62
CA ARG A 442 10.69 8.34 -17.36
C ARG A 442 11.68 9.47 -17.58
N LEU A 443 12.94 9.29 -17.16
CA LEU A 443 14.03 10.23 -17.49
C LEU A 443 14.20 10.38 -19.01
N ARG A 444 14.14 9.27 -19.77
CA ARG A 444 14.24 9.30 -21.23
C ARG A 444 13.06 10.07 -21.86
N GLY A 445 11.82 9.79 -21.46
CA GLY A 445 10.65 10.52 -21.94
C GLY A 445 10.72 12.02 -21.61
N ALA A 446 11.07 12.35 -20.37
CA ALA A 446 11.27 13.74 -19.92
C ALA A 446 12.34 14.49 -20.73
N SER A 447 13.43 13.81 -21.11
CA SER A 447 14.55 14.43 -21.85
C SER A 447 14.17 14.97 -23.23
N VAL A 448 13.08 14.47 -23.83
CA VAL A 448 12.62 14.87 -25.17
C VAL A 448 11.24 15.54 -25.17
N ALA A 449 10.68 15.82 -23.98
CA ALA A 449 9.39 16.49 -23.81
C ALA A 449 9.47 17.98 -24.20
N GLN A 450 8.52 18.42 -25.03
CA GLN A 450 8.47 19.78 -25.60
C GLN A 450 7.50 20.72 -24.88
N GLY A 451 6.48 20.20 -24.17
CA GLY A 451 5.49 20.99 -23.44
C GLY A 451 6.10 21.84 -22.32
N ASP A 452 5.32 22.78 -21.79
CA ASP A 452 5.70 23.57 -20.62
C ASP A 452 5.76 22.69 -19.35
N THR A 453 4.83 21.74 -19.24
CA THR A 453 4.79 20.71 -18.19
C THR A 453 5.06 19.31 -18.76
N ILE A 454 5.45 18.40 -17.87
CA ILE A 454 5.45 16.95 -18.12
C ILE A 454 4.33 16.34 -17.28
N THR A 455 3.47 15.53 -17.89
CA THR A 455 2.48 14.71 -17.19
C THR A 455 2.85 13.25 -17.34
N PHE A 456 3.21 12.57 -16.26
CA PHE A 456 3.46 11.14 -16.26
C PHE A 456 2.16 10.37 -16.01
N LEU A 457 1.96 9.30 -16.77
CA LEU A 457 0.92 8.29 -16.55
C LEU A 457 1.53 6.89 -16.74
N ASP A 458 0.94 5.89 -16.09
CA ASP A 458 1.29 4.49 -16.33
C ASP A 458 0.43 3.93 -17.48
N ALA A 459 0.92 2.88 -18.16
CA ALA A 459 0.35 2.39 -19.42
C ALA A 459 -0.97 1.59 -19.31
N HIS A 460 -1.65 1.68 -18.17
CA HIS A 460 -2.90 0.99 -17.87
C HIS A 460 -3.79 1.90 -17.02
N CYS A 461 -3.99 3.11 -17.54
CA CYS A 461 -4.79 4.17 -16.95
C CYS A 461 -5.96 4.56 -17.84
N GLU A 462 -6.99 5.19 -17.27
CA GLU A 462 -8.06 5.85 -18.02
C GLU A 462 -8.34 7.23 -17.43
N ALA A 463 -7.97 8.28 -18.17
CA ALA A 463 -8.28 9.65 -17.79
C ALA A 463 -9.81 9.90 -17.83
N THR A 464 -10.34 10.72 -16.92
CA THR A 464 -11.76 11.13 -16.94
C THR A 464 -11.96 12.48 -17.62
N THR A 465 -13.22 12.85 -17.86
CA THR A 465 -13.58 14.20 -18.31
C THR A 465 -13.04 15.27 -17.36
N GLY A 466 -12.37 16.29 -17.91
CA GLY A 466 -11.87 17.43 -17.14
C GLY A 466 -10.74 17.09 -16.15
N TRP A 467 -9.94 16.06 -16.45
CA TRP A 467 -8.84 15.61 -15.58
C TRP A 467 -7.60 16.53 -15.64
N LEU A 468 -7.36 17.23 -16.75
CA LEU A 468 -6.06 17.85 -17.03
C LEU A 468 -6.01 19.32 -16.59
N GLU A 469 -7.08 20.05 -16.86
CA GLU A 469 -7.29 21.46 -16.50
C GLU A 469 -6.96 21.75 -15.03
N PRO A 470 -7.42 20.95 -14.05
CA PRO A 470 -7.13 21.19 -12.64
C PRO A 470 -5.64 21.03 -12.31
N LEU A 471 -4.95 20.08 -12.95
CA LEU A 471 -3.52 19.82 -12.73
C LEU A 471 -2.69 20.99 -13.28
N LEU A 472 -2.95 21.38 -14.53
CA LEU A 472 -2.24 22.49 -15.20
C LEU A 472 -2.50 23.84 -14.52
N ALA A 473 -3.70 24.06 -13.98
CA ALA A 473 -4.03 25.27 -13.23
C ALA A 473 -3.17 25.44 -11.97
N GLU A 474 -2.91 24.36 -11.23
CA GLU A 474 -2.04 24.42 -10.04
C GLU A 474 -0.56 24.65 -10.40
N ILE A 475 -0.05 24.04 -11.47
CA ILE A 475 1.31 24.32 -11.96
C ILE A 475 1.44 25.77 -12.46
N LYS A 476 0.41 26.29 -13.15
CA LYS A 476 0.35 27.70 -13.55
C LYS A 476 0.34 28.65 -12.35
N ARG A 477 -0.35 28.27 -11.27
CA ARG A 477 -0.45 29.05 -10.03
C ARG A 477 0.86 29.04 -9.24
N ASN A 478 1.56 27.91 -9.21
CA ASN A 478 2.88 27.77 -8.61
C ASN A 478 3.72 26.76 -9.40
N ARG A 479 4.73 27.26 -10.11
CA ARG A 479 5.67 26.43 -10.91
C ARG A 479 6.40 25.35 -10.10
N ARG A 480 6.51 25.53 -8.77
CA ARG A 480 7.13 24.57 -7.84
C ARG A 480 6.14 23.56 -7.24
N ALA A 481 4.89 23.57 -7.70
CA ALA A 481 3.95 22.52 -7.37
C ALA A 481 4.23 21.26 -8.19
N VAL A 482 3.85 20.11 -7.63
CA VAL A 482 3.73 18.82 -8.32
C VAL A 482 2.30 18.36 -8.09
N ALA A 483 1.53 18.19 -9.15
CA ALA A 483 0.08 17.99 -9.09
C ALA A 483 -0.28 16.55 -9.47
N CYS A 484 -0.82 15.79 -8.53
CA CYS A 484 -1.31 14.43 -8.70
C CYS A 484 -2.85 14.42 -8.86
N PRO A 485 -3.43 13.60 -9.76
CA PRO A 485 -4.86 13.32 -9.77
C PRO A 485 -5.25 12.42 -8.58
N ILE A 486 -6.53 12.38 -8.23
CA ILE A 486 -7.07 11.22 -7.51
C ILE A 486 -6.94 9.99 -8.43
N ILE A 487 -6.36 8.92 -7.89
CA ILE A 487 -6.15 7.66 -8.61
C ILE A 487 -7.30 6.72 -8.26
N ASP A 488 -8.19 6.53 -9.22
CA ASP A 488 -9.35 5.65 -9.10
C ASP A 488 -8.99 4.21 -9.46
N VAL A 489 -9.75 3.25 -8.95
CA VAL A 489 -9.47 1.83 -9.15
C VAL A 489 -10.19 1.34 -10.39
N ILE A 490 -9.43 0.83 -11.37
CA ILE A 490 -9.98 -0.03 -12.42
C ILE A 490 -9.73 -1.47 -11.98
N SER A 491 -10.80 -2.25 -11.87
CA SER A 491 -10.77 -3.63 -11.40
C SER A 491 -9.93 -4.54 -12.32
N GLU A 492 -8.88 -5.17 -11.78
CA GLU A 492 -8.08 -6.18 -12.49
C GLU A 492 -8.92 -7.40 -12.93
N GLN A 493 -10.07 -7.67 -12.30
CA GLN A 493 -10.94 -8.81 -12.64
C GLN A 493 -11.87 -8.56 -13.82
N ASN A 494 -12.44 -7.36 -13.93
CA ASN A 494 -13.59 -7.09 -14.82
C ASN A 494 -13.64 -5.65 -15.37
N PHE A 495 -12.57 -4.86 -15.21
CA PHE A 495 -12.46 -3.49 -15.71
C PHE A 495 -13.55 -2.49 -15.26
N GLN A 496 -14.32 -2.83 -14.23
CA GLN A 496 -15.21 -1.89 -13.56
C GLN A 496 -14.41 -0.71 -13.03
N TYR A 497 -14.91 0.51 -13.26
CA TYR A 497 -14.34 1.74 -12.74
C TYR A 497 -14.94 2.04 -11.36
N VAL A 498 -14.09 2.13 -10.34
CA VAL A 498 -14.47 2.31 -8.93
C VAL A 498 -13.79 3.57 -8.39
N PRO A 499 -14.55 4.67 -8.17
CA PRO A 499 -14.00 5.92 -7.65
C PRO A 499 -13.40 5.75 -6.24
N ALA A 500 -12.19 6.24 -6.06
CA ALA A 500 -11.53 6.36 -4.76
C ALA A 500 -12.08 7.54 -3.94
N SER A 501 -11.84 7.50 -2.63
CA SER A 501 -12.18 8.61 -1.74
C SER A 501 -11.35 9.86 -2.06
N ASP A 502 -11.96 11.04 -1.97
CA ASP A 502 -11.27 12.35 -1.98
C ASP A 502 -10.81 12.79 -0.57
N SER A 503 -11.05 11.92 0.42
CA SER A 503 -10.74 12.12 1.84
C SER A 503 -9.57 11.22 2.28
N THR A 504 -8.77 10.73 1.33
CA THR A 504 -7.49 10.05 1.56
C THR A 504 -6.33 10.83 0.96
N TRP A 505 -5.14 10.69 1.55
CA TRP A 505 -3.89 11.28 1.07
C TRP A 505 -2.74 10.26 1.11
N GLY A 506 -1.63 10.59 0.45
CA GLY A 506 -0.44 9.76 0.41
C GLY A 506 0.49 10.01 1.59
N GLY A 507 0.82 8.95 2.33
CA GLY A 507 1.89 8.93 3.32
C GLY A 507 2.85 7.78 3.07
N PHE A 508 3.62 7.42 4.10
CA PHE A 508 4.47 6.24 4.09
C PHE A 508 4.57 5.65 5.49
N ASN A 509 4.75 4.34 5.56
CA ASN A 509 5.10 3.64 6.80
C ASN A 509 6.62 3.54 6.96
N TRP A 510 7.11 3.19 8.14
CA TRP A 510 8.53 3.34 8.47
C TRP A 510 9.42 2.19 7.98
N ARG A 511 8.86 1.33 7.11
CA ARG A 511 9.59 0.43 6.21
C ARG A 511 9.82 1.05 4.82
N LEU A 512 9.50 2.34 4.64
CA LEU A 512 9.49 3.08 3.37
C LEU A 512 8.52 2.50 2.32
N ASN A 513 7.38 1.96 2.77
CA ASN A 513 6.28 1.63 1.86
C ASN A 513 5.30 2.80 1.77
N PHE A 514 4.86 3.13 0.56
CA PHE A 514 3.76 4.06 0.34
C PHE A 514 2.45 3.52 0.94
N ARG A 515 1.65 4.39 1.54
CA ARG A 515 0.35 4.07 2.14
C ARG A 515 -0.65 5.18 1.85
N TRP A 516 -1.91 4.80 1.68
CA TRP A 516 -3.05 5.73 1.74
C TRP A 516 -3.52 5.84 3.18
N TYR A 517 -3.66 7.06 3.68
CA TYR A 517 -4.23 7.34 5.00
C TYR A 517 -5.43 8.30 4.87
N PRO A 518 -6.34 8.36 5.87
CA PRO A 518 -7.33 9.43 5.95
C PRO A 518 -6.67 10.82 5.98
N VAL A 519 -7.32 11.81 5.37
CA VAL A 519 -6.89 13.22 5.46
C VAL A 519 -7.08 13.70 6.90
N PRO A 520 -6.07 14.33 7.55
CA PRO A 520 -6.19 14.80 8.91
C PRO A 520 -7.01 16.10 9.02
N GLN A 521 -7.62 16.33 10.17
CA GLN A 521 -8.47 17.51 10.43
C GLN A 521 -7.77 18.83 10.09
N ARG A 522 -6.47 18.95 10.40
CA ARG A 522 -5.61 20.10 10.06
C ARG A 522 -5.70 20.51 8.59
N GLU A 523 -5.79 19.54 7.69
CA GLU A 523 -5.82 19.75 6.23
C GLU A 523 -7.24 20.00 5.69
N PHE A 524 -8.28 19.53 6.40
CA PHE A 524 -9.65 19.99 6.17
C PHE A 524 -9.84 21.45 6.61
N ASP A 525 -9.30 21.82 7.77
CA ASP A 525 -9.38 23.18 8.32
C ASP A 525 -8.62 24.19 7.44
N ARG A 526 -7.41 23.84 6.96
CA ARG A 526 -6.64 24.66 6.00
C ARG A 526 -7.45 25.03 4.76
N ARG A 527 -8.26 24.09 4.27
CA ARG A 527 -9.13 24.25 3.08
C ARG A 527 -10.51 24.81 3.41
N LYS A 528 -10.79 25.17 4.67
CA LYS A 528 -12.11 25.63 5.15
C LYS A 528 -13.24 24.67 4.75
N GLN A 529 -12.98 23.36 4.81
CA GLN A 529 -13.89 22.29 4.39
C GLN A 529 -14.25 22.26 2.88
N ASP A 530 -13.62 23.07 2.03
CA ASP A 530 -13.80 22.98 0.56
C ASP A 530 -13.07 21.75 -0.01
N ARG A 531 -13.85 20.71 -0.32
CA ARG A 531 -13.35 19.46 -0.93
C ARG A 531 -12.88 19.63 -2.38
N SER A 532 -13.24 20.71 -3.07
CA SER A 532 -12.75 21.01 -4.43
C SER A 532 -11.33 21.60 -4.44
N MET A 533 -10.80 21.96 -3.27
CA MET A 533 -9.45 22.51 -3.12
C MET A 533 -8.40 21.40 -3.01
N PRO A 534 -7.25 21.52 -3.72
CA PRO A 534 -6.16 20.53 -3.63
C PRO A 534 -5.69 20.30 -2.20
N LEU A 535 -5.46 19.03 -1.90
CA LEU A 535 -4.83 18.54 -0.68
C LEU A 535 -3.32 18.76 -0.75
N TYR A 536 -2.70 19.21 0.35
CA TYR A 536 -1.27 19.05 0.55
C TYR A 536 -1.01 17.62 1.01
N THR A 537 -0.28 16.83 0.22
CA THR A 537 -0.04 15.40 0.50
C THR A 537 1.44 15.15 0.86
N PRO A 538 1.76 14.49 1.98
CA PRO A 538 3.14 14.15 2.37
C PRO A 538 3.90 13.43 1.26
N THR A 539 3.26 12.45 0.64
CA THR A 539 3.82 11.65 -0.45
C THR A 539 2.84 11.50 -1.60
N MET A 540 3.36 11.03 -2.74
CA MET A 540 2.56 10.59 -3.89
C MET A 540 2.74 9.09 -4.11
N ALA A 541 1.73 8.45 -4.71
CA ALA A 541 1.86 7.08 -5.21
C ALA A 541 2.94 6.97 -6.29
N GLY A 542 3.23 8.06 -7.01
CA GLY A 542 4.34 8.19 -7.95
C GLY A 542 4.01 7.77 -9.38
N GLY A 543 2.98 6.95 -9.59
CA GLY A 543 2.50 6.57 -10.93
C GLY A 543 2.13 7.79 -11.79
N LEU A 544 1.21 8.62 -11.28
CA LEU A 544 0.54 9.67 -12.04
C LEU A 544 0.80 11.05 -11.41
N PHE A 545 1.40 11.99 -12.16
CA PHE A 545 1.58 13.38 -11.72
C PHE A 545 1.96 14.33 -12.88
N THR A 546 1.67 15.62 -12.69
CA THR A 546 2.10 16.73 -13.55
C THR A 546 3.12 17.61 -12.83
N ILE A 547 4.15 18.07 -13.54
CA ILE A 547 5.19 18.97 -13.02
C ILE A 547 5.65 19.94 -14.11
N ASP A 548 6.03 21.18 -13.75
CA ASP A 548 6.72 22.08 -14.68
C ASP A 548 8.03 21.44 -15.18
N ARG A 549 8.23 21.44 -16.50
CA ARG A 549 9.35 20.72 -17.11
C ARG A 549 10.70 21.27 -16.67
N ARG A 550 10.82 22.58 -16.50
CA ARG A 550 12.07 23.21 -16.04
C ARG A 550 12.32 22.88 -14.56
N TYR A 551 11.27 22.95 -13.73
CA TYR A 551 11.34 22.65 -12.31
C TYR A 551 11.78 21.21 -12.07
N PHE A 552 11.24 20.23 -12.81
CA PHE A 552 11.67 18.83 -12.77
C PHE A 552 13.20 18.68 -12.91
N PHE A 553 13.82 19.35 -13.89
CA PHE A 553 15.27 19.31 -14.06
C PHE A 553 16.04 20.17 -13.05
N GLU A 554 15.52 21.33 -12.63
CA GLU A 554 16.10 22.19 -11.59
C GLU A 554 16.26 21.46 -10.25
N ILE A 555 15.25 20.67 -9.85
CA ILE A 555 15.34 19.82 -8.65
C ILE A 555 16.09 18.51 -8.90
N GLY A 556 16.71 18.30 -10.06
CA GLY A 556 17.53 17.12 -10.36
C GLY A 556 16.74 15.86 -10.74
N ALA A 557 15.63 16.02 -11.46
CA ALA A 557 14.88 14.96 -12.15
C ALA A 557 14.54 13.76 -11.23
N TYR A 558 14.85 12.52 -11.62
CA TYR A 558 14.91 11.36 -10.73
C TYR A 558 16.37 11.00 -10.41
N ASP A 559 16.59 10.23 -9.33
CA ASP A 559 17.88 9.59 -9.08
C ASP A 559 18.11 8.43 -10.08
N SER A 560 18.98 8.64 -11.05
CA SER A 560 19.31 7.65 -12.09
C SER A 560 20.01 6.40 -11.55
N GLY A 561 20.55 6.45 -10.33
CA GLY A 561 21.14 5.29 -9.63
C GLY A 561 20.11 4.32 -9.04
N MET A 562 18.82 4.67 -9.05
CA MET A 562 17.74 3.73 -8.74
C MET A 562 17.45 2.82 -9.94
N GLU A 563 16.91 1.62 -9.65
CA GLU A 563 16.73 0.54 -10.61
C GLU A 563 15.29 0.01 -10.63
N ILE A 564 14.83 -0.40 -11.82
CA ILE A 564 13.52 -1.02 -12.11
C ILE A 564 12.31 -0.20 -11.61
N TRP A 565 11.97 -0.29 -10.32
CA TRP A 565 10.78 0.31 -9.71
C TRP A 565 10.93 0.40 -8.19
N GLY A 566 10.28 1.39 -7.56
CA GLY A 566 10.03 1.46 -6.13
C GLY A 566 10.95 2.43 -5.40
N GLY A 567 10.36 3.25 -4.53
CA GLY A 567 11.07 4.22 -3.69
C GLY A 567 11.33 5.57 -4.36
N GLU A 568 11.23 5.68 -5.69
CA GLU A 568 11.42 6.94 -6.43
C GLU A 568 10.30 7.95 -6.13
N ASN A 569 9.11 7.45 -5.83
CA ASN A 569 7.95 8.24 -5.43
C ASN A 569 8.18 8.92 -4.08
N LEU A 570 8.77 8.21 -3.11
CA LEU A 570 9.12 8.75 -1.79
C LEU A 570 10.32 9.70 -1.88
N GLU A 571 11.35 9.36 -2.67
CA GLU A 571 12.53 10.21 -2.92
C GLU A 571 12.12 11.57 -3.50
N MET A 572 11.28 11.56 -4.54
CA MET A 572 10.75 12.79 -5.14
C MET A 572 9.85 13.54 -4.14
N SER A 573 9.01 12.85 -3.37
CA SER A 573 8.13 13.49 -2.37
C SER A 573 8.91 14.24 -1.30
N PHE A 574 9.90 13.59 -0.69
CA PHE A 574 10.77 14.21 0.32
C PHE A 574 11.53 15.39 -0.27
N ARG A 575 12.13 15.21 -1.45
CA ARG A 575 12.87 16.27 -2.14
C ARG A 575 12.00 17.48 -2.51
N VAL A 576 10.81 17.28 -3.07
CA VAL A 576 9.90 18.38 -3.44
C VAL A 576 9.59 19.23 -2.21
N TRP A 577 9.17 18.61 -1.10
CA TRP A 577 8.84 19.33 0.13
C TRP A 577 10.06 19.98 0.79
N MET A 578 11.13 19.21 1.00
CA MET A 578 12.33 19.68 1.71
C MET A 578 13.06 20.79 0.93
N CYS A 579 13.00 20.79 -0.40
CA CYS A 579 13.66 21.80 -1.25
C CYS A 579 12.73 22.95 -1.66
N GLY A 580 11.58 23.14 -0.99
CA GLY A 580 10.74 24.33 -1.11
C GLY A 580 9.80 24.35 -2.34
N GLY A 581 9.32 23.18 -2.75
CA GLY A 581 8.13 22.99 -3.58
C GLY A 581 6.93 22.50 -2.78
N HIS A 582 5.87 22.11 -3.47
CA HIS A 582 4.64 21.60 -2.87
C HIS A 582 4.16 20.35 -3.61
N LEU A 583 3.70 19.35 -2.89
CA LEU A 583 3.08 18.16 -3.47
C LEU A 583 1.57 18.19 -3.22
N LEU A 584 0.80 18.15 -4.31
CA LEU A 584 -0.64 18.38 -4.31
C LEU A 584 -1.39 17.15 -4.79
N LEU A 585 -2.45 16.76 -4.08
CA LEU A 585 -3.46 15.84 -4.60
C LEU A 585 -4.70 16.67 -5.00
N VAL A 586 -4.90 16.84 -6.31
CA VAL A 586 -5.87 17.75 -6.91
C VAL A 586 -7.22 17.05 -7.05
N THR A 587 -8.12 17.29 -6.12
CA THR A 587 -9.38 16.53 -5.95
C THR A 587 -10.39 16.65 -7.10
N CYS A 588 -10.26 17.67 -7.94
CA CYS A 588 -11.06 17.81 -9.17
C CYS A 588 -10.52 17.04 -10.37
N SER A 589 -9.30 16.50 -10.30
CA SER A 589 -8.68 15.67 -11.33
C SER A 589 -8.77 14.21 -10.92
N ARG A 590 -9.22 13.34 -11.84
CA ARG A 590 -9.37 11.89 -11.59
C ARG A 590 -8.84 11.10 -12.77
N VAL A 591 -8.11 10.02 -12.47
CA VAL A 591 -7.60 9.08 -13.47
C VAL A 591 -7.72 7.67 -12.89
N GLY A 592 -8.38 6.78 -13.61
CA GLY A 592 -8.45 5.36 -13.23
C GLY A 592 -7.13 4.66 -13.50
N HIS A 593 -6.78 3.67 -12.69
CA HIS A 593 -5.57 2.87 -12.82
C HIS A 593 -5.89 1.38 -12.54
N VAL A 594 -5.39 0.48 -13.38
CA VAL A 594 -5.54 -0.97 -13.16
C VAL A 594 -4.58 -1.44 -12.06
N PHE A 595 -5.07 -1.50 -10.82
CA PHE A 595 -4.28 -1.98 -9.68
C PHE A 595 -4.12 -3.50 -9.73
N ARG A 596 -2.87 -3.96 -9.85
CA ARG A 596 -2.50 -5.37 -9.87
C ARG A 596 -2.09 -5.84 -8.48
N LYS A 597 -2.50 -7.04 -8.06
CA LYS A 597 -2.03 -7.67 -6.82
C LYS A 597 -0.55 -8.07 -6.84
N ILE A 598 -0.01 -8.41 -8.01
CA ILE A 598 1.35 -8.91 -8.21
C ILE A 598 1.94 -8.22 -9.44
N SER A 599 3.26 -7.96 -9.43
CA SER A 599 3.96 -7.45 -10.62
C SER A 599 4.14 -8.57 -11.66
N PRO A 600 3.69 -8.42 -12.92
CA PRO A 600 3.93 -9.40 -13.99
C PRO A 600 5.38 -9.40 -14.51
N TYR A 601 6.20 -8.44 -14.09
CA TYR A 601 7.48 -8.17 -14.74
C TYR A 601 8.63 -8.96 -14.13
N SER A 602 9.66 -9.21 -14.94
CA SER A 602 10.97 -9.68 -14.45
C SER A 602 11.68 -8.60 -13.63
N TRP A 603 12.39 -9.03 -12.59
CA TRP A 603 13.20 -8.20 -11.68
C TRP A 603 14.66 -8.68 -11.69
N PRO A 604 15.49 -8.25 -12.66
CA PRO A 604 16.90 -8.65 -12.72
C PRO A 604 17.65 -8.26 -11.43
N GLY A 605 18.23 -9.23 -10.72
CA GLY A 605 18.85 -9.02 -9.42
C GLY A 605 17.92 -9.15 -8.20
N GLY A 606 16.63 -9.46 -8.42
CA GLY A 606 15.66 -9.83 -7.39
C GLY A 606 14.91 -8.66 -6.74
N VAL A 607 13.61 -8.85 -6.50
CA VAL A 607 12.68 -7.84 -5.96
C VAL A 607 13.22 -7.20 -4.67
N ALA A 608 13.58 -8.02 -3.69
CA ALA A 608 14.03 -7.54 -2.38
C ALA A 608 15.30 -6.68 -2.48
N ASN A 609 16.27 -7.08 -3.30
CA ASN A 609 17.52 -6.35 -3.48
C ASN A 609 17.28 -4.97 -4.14
N ILE A 610 16.49 -4.93 -5.22
CA ILE A 610 16.14 -3.68 -5.90
C ILE A 610 15.39 -2.71 -4.97
N LEU A 611 14.33 -3.19 -4.31
CA LEU A 611 13.52 -2.34 -3.43
C LEU A 611 14.34 -1.82 -2.25
N ASN A 612 15.14 -2.70 -1.61
CA ASN A 612 16.01 -2.31 -0.50
C ASN A 612 17.11 -1.33 -0.94
N LYS A 613 17.68 -1.51 -2.13
CA LYS A 613 18.67 -0.60 -2.72
C LYS A 613 18.08 0.78 -2.93
N ASN A 614 16.94 0.88 -3.62
CA ASN A 614 16.28 2.17 -3.86
C ASN A 614 15.86 2.83 -2.54
N ALA A 615 15.28 2.07 -1.61
CA ALA A 615 14.93 2.56 -0.26
C ALA A 615 16.14 3.11 0.50
N MET A 616 17.30 2.44 0.43
CA MET A 616 18.52 2.93 1.06
C MET A 616 19.12 4.15 0.36
N ARG A 617 19.01 4.28 -0.98
CA ARG A 617 19.37 5.53 -1.68
C ARG A 617 18.50 6.70 -1.19
N THR A 618 17.19 6.49 -1.06
CA THR A 618 16.27 7.49 -0.50
C THR A 618 16.66 7.86 0.93
N ALA A 619 16.86 6.87 1.80
CA ALA A 619 17.18 7.09 3.22
C ALA A 619 18.53 7.80 3.42
N ALA A 620 19.58 7.37 2.72
CA ALA A 620 20.93 7.92 2.85
C ALA A 620 21.02 9.41 2.45
N VAL A 621 20.17 9.87 1.53
CA VAL A 621 20.14 11.26 1.08
C VAL A 621 19.14 12.11 1.87
N TRP A 622 17.91 11.61 2.07
CA TRP A 622 16.78 12.43 2.50
C TRP A 622 16.40 12.30 3.97
N MET A 623 16.70 11.18 4.65
CA MET A 623 16.21 10.95 6.01
C MET A 623 17.12 11.46 7.13
N ASP A 624 18.29 12.02 6.82
CA ASP A 624 19.28 12.47 7.81
C ASP A 624 19.57 11.35 8.85
N ASP A 625 19.49 11.63 10.15
CA ASP A 625 19.71 10.64 11.21
C ASP A 625 18.52 9.65 11.38
N TYR A 626 17.33 9.98 10.84
CA TYR A 626 16.16 9.09 10.89
C TYR A 626 16.34 7.83 10.02
N LYS A 627 17.36 7.76 9.15
CA LYS A 627 17.76 6.51 8.50
C LYS A 627 18.16 5.43 9.52
N ASP A 628 18.69 5.81 10.69
CA ASP A 628 19.11 4.84 11.71
C ASP A 628 17.90 4.17 12.38
N LEU A 629 16.76 4.86 12.44
CA LEU A 629 15.47 4.27 12.82
C LEU A 629 15.02 3.24 11.78
N LEU A 630 15.06 3.58 10.48
CA LEU A 630 14.79 2.62 9.40
C LEU A 630 15.71 1.39 9.48
N LEU A 631 17.00 1.56 9.78
CA LEU A 631 17.97 0.47 9.98
C LEU A 631 17.77 -0.35 11.29
N ARG A 632 16.88 0.09 12.18
CA ARG A 632 16.40 -0.71 13.33
C ARG A 632 15.05 -1.39 13.03
N ILE A 633 14.19 -0.77 12.23
CA ILE A 633 12.91 -1.37 11.79
C ILE A 633 13.15 -2.49 10.78
N ASN A 634 14.07 -2.28 9.84
CA ASN A 634 14.46 -3.25 8.82
C ASN A 634 15.99 -3.46 8.84
N PRO A 635 16.51 -4.32 9.73
CA PRO A 635 17.95 -4.59 9.86
C PRO A 635 18.61 -5.13 8.59
N ALA A 636 17.84 -5.78 7.70
CA ALA A 636 18.35 -6.32 6.43
C ALA A 636 18.90 -5.22 5.50
N LEU A 637 18.51 -3.96 5.69
CA LEU A 637 19.02 -2.82 4.93
C LEU A 637 20.49 -2.47 5.25
N ARG A 638 21.03 -2.91 6.38
CA ARG A 638 22.40 -2.57 6.82
C ARG A 638 23.49 -3.12 5.91
N SER A 639 23.24 -4.25 5.24
CA SER A 639 24.18 -4.93 4.35
C SER A 639 23.94 -4.61 2.86
N VAL A 640 23.03 -3.69 2.54
CA VAL A 640 22.61 -3.42 1.15
C VAL A 640 23.57 -2.45 0.48
N ALA A 641 24.22 -2.91 -0.59
CA ALA A 641 25.05 -2.07 -1.45
C ALA A 641 24.19 -1.16 -2.33
N TYR A 642 23.95 0.08 -1.88
CA TYR A 642 23.07 1.04 -2.57
C TYR A 642 23.78 1.96 -3.60
N GLY A 643 25.11 1.83 -3.75
CA GLY A 643 25.92 2.59 -4.71
C GLY A 643 26.16 4.05 -4.31
N ASP A 644 26.86 4.81 -5.16
CA ASP A 644 27.16 6.22 -4.87
C ASP A 644 25.91 7.11 -4.88
N VAL A 645 25.83 7.99 -3.89
CA VAL A 645 24.78 9.01 -3.71
C VAL A 645 25.35 10.44 -3.63
N THR A 646 26.67 10.61 -3.86
CA THR A 646 27.38 11.89 -3.74
C THR A 646 26.75 13.00 -4.59
N ALA A 647 26.31 12.70 -5.81
CA ALA A 647 25.60 13.65 -6.66
C ALA A 647 24.26 14.13 -6.04
N ARG A 648 23.52 13.23 -5.38
CA ARG A 648 22.25 13.55 -4.71
C ARG A 648 22.47 14.36 -3.42
N LEU A 649 23.52 14.05 -2.66
CA LEU A 649 23.93 14.85 -1.49
C LEU A 649 24.38 16.27 -1.89
N LYS A 650 25.19 16.40 -2.95
CA LYS A 650 25.57 17.71 -3.52
C LYS A 650 24.35 18.51 -4.00
N LEU A 651 23.35 17.85 -4.59
CA LEU A 651 22.08 18.46 -5.00
C LEU A 651 21.27 18.97 -3.79
N LYS A 652 21.10 18.15 -2.74
CA LYS A 652 20.42 18.53 -1.49
C LYS A 652 21.07 19.77 -0.85
N ALA A 653 22.40 19.81 -0.81
CA ALA A 653 23.16 20.96 -0.33
C ALA A 653 23.01 22.20 -1.23
N LYS A 654 23.15 22.05 -2.55
CA LYS A 654 23.01 23.14 -3.55
C LYS A 654 21.65 23.83 -3.49
N LEU A 655 20.58 23.06 -3.27
CA LEU A 655 19.21 23.57 -3.17
C LEU A 655 18.85 24.10 -1.77
N ASN A 656 19.77 24.02 -0.80
CA ASN A 656 19.56 24.43 0.60
C ASN A 656 18.29 23.81 1.22
N CYS A 657 18.10 22.51 0.97
CA CYS A 657 16.89 21.81 1.42
C CYS A 657 16.87 21.68 2.96
N LYS A 658 15.65 21.67 3.51
CA LYS A 658 15.37 21.44 4.93
C LYS A 658 15.76 20.03 5.37
N SER A 659 15.82 19.80 6.69
CA SER A 659 16.06 18.49 7.28
C SER A 659 14.80 17.61 7.25
N PHE A 660 14.98 16.31 7.43
CA PHE A 660 13.87 15.35 7.56
C PHE A 660 13.04 15.59 8.81
N GLY A 661 13.67 16.04 9.91
CA GLY A 661 12.96 16.47 11.12
C GLY A 661 11.98 17.61 10.82
N TRP A 662 12.39 18.62 10.05
CA TRP A 662 11.49 19.69 9.60
C TRP A 662 10.33 19.13 8.75
N TYR A 663 10.60 18.17 7.86
CA TYR A 663 9.56 17.53 7.05
C TYR A 663 8.53 16.79 7.91
N LEU A 664 8.96 16.03 8.92
CA LEU A 664 8.06 15.37 9.86
C LEU A 664 7.28 16.38 10.72
N GLU A 665 7.90 17.48 11.18
CA GLU A 665 7.22 18.49 11.99
C GLU A 665 6.19 19.32 11.22
N ASN A 666 6.45 19.63 9.95
CA ASN A 666 5.72 20.66 9.19
C ASN A 666 4.81 20.07 8.11
N ILE A 667 5.22 18.96 7.48
CA ILE A 667 4.52 18.34 6.36
C ILE A 667 3.73 17.13 6.83
N TYR A 668 4.37 16.21 7.57
CA TYR A 668 3.77 14.95 8.03
C TYR A 668 3.84 14.72 9.55
N PRO A 669 3.32 15.63 10.39
CA PRO A 669 3.27 15.44 11.84
C PRO A 669 2.36 14.29 12.28
N GLU A 670 1.47 13.83 11.38
CA GLU A 670 0.62 12.66 11.56
C GLU A 670 1.33 11.32 11.28
N SER A 671 2.66 11.34 11.07
CA SER A 671 3.48 10.15 10.89
C SER A 671 3.47 9.23 12.12
N HIS A 672 3.38 7.92 11.88
CA HIS A 672 3.30 6.88 12.92
C HIS A 672 4.49 6.82 13.88
N PHE A 673 5.66 7.34 13.48
CA PHE A 673 6.72 7.69 14.42
C PHE A 673 6.77 9.22 14.47
N PRO A 674 6.21 9.83 15.53
CA PRO A 674 6.11 11.28 15.60
C PRO A 674 7.49 11.89 15.87
N ALA A 675 7.76 13.06 15.30
CA ALA A 675 9.02 13.79 15.52
C ALA A 675 9.30 14.08 17.01
N ASN A 676 8.25 14.11 17.85
CA ASN A 676 8.31 14.35 19.29
C ASN A 676 8.13 13.07 20.15
N ALA A 677 8.47 11.89 19.63
CA ALA A 677 8.48 10.66 20.42
C ALA A 677 9.28 10.87 21.73
N ARG A 678 8.72 10.44 22.87
CA ARG A 678 9.40 10.52 24.18
C ARG A 678 10.35 9.35 24.39
N TYR A 679 9.95 8.19 23.90
CA TYR A 679 10.68 6.94 24.01
C TYR A 679 10.67 6.20 22.67
N LEU A 680 11.78 5.57 22.31
CA LEU A 680 11.95 4.82 21.07
C LEU A 680 12.86 3.62 21.32
N GLY A 681 12.33 2.41 21.22
CA GLY A 681 13.12 1.19 21.46
C GLY A 681 12.26 -0.01 21.83
N PRO A 682 12.88 -1.07 22.37
CA PRO A 682 12.15 -2.17 22.99
C PRO A 682 11.51 -1.75 24.31
N MET A 683 10.28 -2.22 24.53
CA MET A 683 9.60 -2.12 25.82
C MET A 683 9.96 -3.37 26.63
N GLY A 684 11.03 -3.27 27.44
CA GLY A 684 11.66 -4.41 28.11
C GLY A 684 11.38 -4.47 29.61
N ASN A 685 11.14 -5.67 30.12
CA ASN A 685 11.16 -5.97 31.55
C ASN A 685 12.53 -6.54 31.95
N SER A 686 13.28 -5.77 32.75
CA SER A 686 14.66 -6.11 33.10
C SER A 686 14.82 -7.27 34.10
N ARG A 687 13.77 -7.63 34.85
CA ARG A 687 13.78 -8.77 35.78
C ARG A 687 13.57 -10.09 35.06
N TYR A 688 12.58 -10.15 34.16
CA TYR A 688 12.18 -11.35 33.44
C TYR A 688 12.87 -11.53 32.08
N LYS A 689 13.62 -10.52 31.60
CA LYS A 689 14.30 -10.49 30.28
C LYS A 689 13.34 -10.65 29.08
N MET A 690 12.07 -10.30 29.30
CA MET A 690 11.02 -10.32 28.29
C MET A 690 10.78 -8.90 27.76
N CYS A 691 10.55 -8.79 26.46
CA CYS A 691 10.19 -7.57 25.77
C CYS A 691 8.80 -7.74 25.15
N ALA A 692 8.03 -6.65 25.07
CA ALA A 692 6.85 -6.62 24.21
C ALA A 692 7.26 -6.87 22.76
N ASP A 693 6.44 -7.59 22.02
CA ASP A 693 6.76 -8.09 20.69
C ASP A 693 5.47 -8.19 19.87
N THR A 694 5.46 -7.64 18.65
CA THR A 694 4.29 -7.77 17.76
C THR A 694 4.12 -9.19 17.21
N MET A 695 5.11 -10.07 17.39
CA MET A 695 5.19 -11.43 16.81
C MET A 695 5.08 -11.44 15.27
N GLY A 696 5.28 -10.28 14.62
CA GLY A 696 5.03 -10.09 13.19
C GLY A 696 3.54 -10.00 12.82
N HIS A 697 2.65 -10.00 13.81
CA HIS A 697 1.21 -9.87 13.60
C HIS A 697 0.83 -8.49 13.04
N GLN A 698 -0.38 -8.43 12.46
CA GLN A 698 -1.02 -7.20 11.96
C GLN A 698 -2.08 -6.72 12.97
N ALA A 699 -2.91 -5.75 12.57
CA ALA A 699 -4.05 -5.29 13.37
C ALA A 699 -5.03 -6.43 13.73
N HIS A 700 -5.78 -6.23 14.82
CA HIS A 700 -6.72 -7.16 15.46
C HIS A 700 -6.07 -8.41 16.10
N ALA A 701 -4.74 -8.49 16.14
CA ALA A 701 -4.02 -9.56 16.81
C ALA A 701 -3.59 -9.17 18.22
N LYS A 702 -3.33 -10.17 19.08
CA LYS A 702 -2.83 -9.94 20.44
C LYS A 702 -1.34 -9.55 20.42
N LEU A 703 -0.97 -8.61 21.29
CA LEU A 703 0.42 -8.26 21.60
C LEU A 703 1.08 -9.43 22.34
N GLY A 704 2.33 -9.74 22.01
CA GLY A 704 3.09 -10.83 22.63
C GLY A 704 4.21 -10.36 23.55
N LEU A 705 4.79 -11.32 24.27
CA LEU A 705 6.05 -11.21 25.00
C LEU A 705 7.05 -12.22 24.43
N GLY A 706 8.20 -11.71 23.97
CA GLY A 706 9.35 -12.51 23.52
C GLY A 706 10.59 -12.24 24.37
N PRO A 707 11.60 -13.11 24.35
CA PRO A 707 12.92 -12.77 24.87
C PRO A 707 13.45 -11.50 24.18
N CYS A 708 14.01 -10.57 24.95
CA CYS A 708 14.58 -9.33 24.39
C CYS A 708 15.77 -9.64 23.48
N HIS A 709 15.63 -9.45 22.16
CA HIS A 709 16.68 -9.77 21.19
C HIS A 709 17.47 -8.55 20.68
N GLY A 710 16.99 -7.32 20.92
CA GLY A 710 17.73 -6.08 20.61
C GLY A 710 17.92 -5.77 19.12
N GLN A 711 17.30 -6.56 18.22
CA GLN A 711 17.42 -6.39 16.76
C GLN A 711 16.43 -5.36 16.18
N GLY A 712 15.57 -4.78 17.02
CA GLY A 712 14.47 -3.91 16.58
C GLY A 712 13.33 -4.72 15.95
N GLY A 713 12.89 -4.35 14.75
CA GLY A 713 11.80 -5.03 14.04
C GLY A 713 10.51 -5.11 14.88
N ASN A 714 10.08 -6.34 15.19
CA ASN A 714 8.84 -6.60 15.94
C ASN A 714 8.89 -6.16 17.42
N GLN A 715 10.09 -5.93 17.98
CA GLN A 715 10.29 -5.41 19.33
C GLN A 715 10.61 -3.90 19.33
N LEU A 716 10.33 -3.16 18.25
CA LEU A 716 10.56 -1.72 18.18
C LEU A 716 9.24 -0.95 18.26
N PHE A 717 9.11 -0.15 19.32
CA PHE A 717 7.98 0.73 19.55
C PHE A 717 8.43 2.19 19.64
N ALA A 718 7.49 3.11 19.36
CA ALA A 718 7.62 4.52 19.68
C ALA A 718 6.48 4.95 20.61
N TRP A 719 6.81 5.70 21.66
CA TRP A 719 5.81 6.30 22.55
C TRP A 719 5.70 7.80 22.26
N GLY A 720 4.58 8.20 21.66
CA GLY A 720 4.33 9.58 21.28
C GLY A 720 4.03 10.49 22.49
N ALA A 721 4.13 11.81 22.27
CA ALA A 721 3.70 12.80 23.26
C ALA A 721 2.17 12.75 23.53
N ASP A 722 1.40 12.18 22.61
CA ASP A 722 -0.04 11.91 22.68
C ASP A 722 -0.41 10.68 23.52
N ASN A 723 0.57 10.06 24.20
CA ASN A 723 0.39 8.91 25.08
C ASN A 723 0.06 7.57 24.38
N ARG A 724 0.18 7.46 23.05
CA ARG A 724 0.04 6.18 22.33
C ARG A 724 1.37 5.47 22.10
N LEU A 725 1.36 4.14 22.21
CA LEU A 725 2.47 3.24 21.88
C LEU A 725 2.24 2.64 20.48
N ARG A 726 3.18 2.87 19.57
CA ARG A 726 3.08 2.58 18.13
C ARG A 726 4.16 1.61 17.66
N SER A 727 3.85 0.79 16.66
CA SER A 727 4.79 -0.04 15.89
C SER A 727 4.36 -0.08 14.43
N ASP A 728 5.11 0.57 13.54
CA ASP A 728 4.75 0.78 12.13
C ASP A 728 3.30 1.31 11.98
N ASP A 729 2.41 0.61 11.28
CA ASP A 729 1.02 1.05 11.05
C ASP A 729 0.02 0.70 12.21
N VAL A 730 0.47 0.16 13.36
CA VAL A 730 -0.41 -0.25 14.48
C VAL A 730 -0.09 0.42 15.82
N CYS A 731 -1.14 0.63 16.61
CA CYS A 731 -1.12 1.11 17.99
C CYS A 731 -1.45 -0.03 18.97
N TRP A 732 -0.95 0.05 20.19
CA TRP A 732 -1.45 -0.78 21.28
C TRP A 732 -2.86 -0.33 21.65
N SER A 733 -3.75 -1.28 21.93
CA SER A 733 -5.11 -1.02 22.42
C SER A 733 -5.50 -2.04 23.49
N LEU A 734 -6.39 -1.64 24.39
CA LEU A 734 -7.02 -2.56 25.35
C LEU A 734 -8.21 -3.28 24.71
N ALA A 735 -8.22 -4.61 24.74
CA ALA A 735 -9.36 -5.39 24.27
C ALA A 735 -10.63 -5.10 25.08
N TYR A 736 -11.82 -5.34 24.49
CA TYR A 736 -13.11 -5.13 25.17
C TYR A 736 -13.28 -5.94 26.47
N SER A 737 -12.53 -7.03 26.65
CA SER A 737 -12.47 -7.81 27.90
C SER A 737 -11.78 -7.07 29.05
N GLY A 738 -11.04 -5.99 28.77
CA GLY A 738 -10.29 -5.20 29.74
C GLY A 738 -9.00 -5.84 30.27
N ALA A 739 -8.72 -7.09 29.91
CA ALA A 739 -7.62 -7.89 30.47
C ALA A 739 -6.41 -8.07 29.53
N GLU A 740 -6.60 -7.90 28.22
CA GLU A 740 -5.63 -8.25 27.18
C GLU A 740 -5.28 -7.03 26.29
N LEU A 741 -4.02 -6.97 25.83
CA LEU A 741 -3.58 -5.97 24.86
C LEU A 741 -3.60 -6.51 23.43
N THR A 742 -4.21 -5.75 22.52
CA THR A 742 -4.19 -6.01 21.07
C THR A 742 -3.39 -4.94 20.33
N LEU A 743 -3.00 -5.28 19.11
CA LEU A 743 -2.53 -4.35 18.09
C LEU A 743 -3.73 -3.94 17.26
N GLU A 744 -4.03 -2.64 17.19
CA GLU A 744 -5.13 -2.10 16.40
C GLU A 744 -4.61 -1.02 15.45
N THR A 745 -5.40 -0.64 14.45
CA THR A 745 -5.10 0.57 13.67
C THR A 745 -5.06 1.78 14.60
N CYS A 746 -4.04 2.63 14.45
CA CYS A 746 -3.94 3.85 15.25
C CYS A 746 -5.14 4.78 15.00
N ASP A 747 -5.81 5.18 16.07
CA ASP A 747 -6.95 6.09 16.03
C ASP A 747 -6.82 7.15 17.14
N ASP A 748 -6.79 8.42 16.72
CA ASP A 748 -6.65 9.58 17.60
C ASP A 748 -7.91 9.80 18.49
N ALA A 749 -9.06 9.23 18.10
CA ALA A 749 -10.28 9.22 18.90
C ALA A 749 -10.41 7.99 19.83
N ASP A 750 -9.67 6.89 19.59
CA ASP A 750 -9.79 5.68 20.39
C ASP A 750 -9.10 5.81 21.76
N SER A 751 -9.93 5.97 22.78
CA SER A 751 -9.57 6.01 24.19
C SER A 751 -8.78 4.78 24.64
N LYS A 752 -9.05 3.60 24.09
CA LYS A 752 -8.41 2.32 24.49
C LYS A 752 -6.91 2.27 24.16
N GLN A 753 -6.41 3.23 23.38
CA GLN A 753 -5.01 3.32 22.94
C GLN A 753 -4.14 4.22 23.82
N LEU A 754 -4.69 4.85 24.87
CA LEU A 754 -3.96 5.80 25.70
C LEU A 754 -3.26 5.13 26.90
N PHE A 755 -1.94 5.29 26.98
CA PHE A 755 -1.08 4.76 28.05
C PHE A 755 -0.21 5.84 28.70
N ALA A 756 -0.09 5.81 30.01
CA ALA A 756 0.78 6.68 30.80
C ALA A 756 2.03 5.94 31.30
N ALA A 757 3.16 6.64 31.32
CA ALA A 757 4.41 6.18 31.94
C ALA A 757 4.46 6.70 33.39
N ASP A 758 4.03 5.88 34.36
CA ASP A 758 4.13 6.24 35.78
C ASP A 758 5.54 5.92 36.29
N SER A 759 6.34 6.95 36.58
CA SER A 759 7.74 6.77 37.01
C SER A 759 7.86 5.87 38.25
N ALA A 760 8.77 4.90 38.18
CA ALA A 760 9.11 3.99 39.28
C ALA A 760 10.51 4.26 39.86
N GLY A 761 11.19 5.31 39.39
CA GLY A 761 12.57 5.63 39.73
C GLY A 761 13.57 5.15 38.67
N GLY A 762 14.67 5.91 38.51
CA GLY A 762 15.67 5.66 37.46
C GLY A 762 15.07 5.80 36.06
N SER A 763 15.43 4.89 35.16
CA SER A 763 14.85 4.74 33.81
C SER A 763 13.60 3.85 33.75
N SER A 764 13.13 3.34 34.90
CA SER A 764 12.00 2.41 34.98
C SER A 764 10.66 3.14 35.20
N PHE A 765 9.60 2.62 34.58
CA PHE A 765 8.23 3.11 34.74
C PHE A 765 7.23 1.95 34.72
N ARG A 766 6.01 2.21 35.16
CA ARG A 766 4.85 1.33 34.91
C ARG A 766 4.09 1.85 33.70
N VAL A 767 3.67 0.94 32.83
CA VAL A 767 2.80 1.27 31.68
C VAL A 767 1.36 1.12 32.15
N ARG A 768 0.68 2.23 32.46
CA ARG A 768 -0.70 2.24 32.93
C ARG A 768 -1.64 2.65 31.80
N HIS A 769 -2.67 1.86 31.52
CA HIS A 769 -3.75 2.27 30.61
C HIS A 769 -4.56 3.40 31.26
N VAL A 770 -4.77 4.50 30.52
CA VAL A 770 -5.25 5.77 31.08
C VAL A 770 -6.66 5.66 31.66
N TYR A 771 -7.57 4.95 30.99
CA TYR A 771 -9.00 4.90 31.36
C TYR A 771 -9.32 3.85 32.42
N THR A 772 -8.73 2.66 32.35
CA THR A 772 -8.99 1.59 33.34
C THR A 772 -8.10 1.68 34.58
N GLY A 773 -7.00 2.44 34.51
CA GLY A 773 -6.02 2.54 35.58
C GLY A 773 -5.22 1.25 35.83
N LEU A 774 -5.38 0.23 34.98
CA LEU A 774 -4.63 -1.02 35.06
C LEU A 774 -3.21 -0.85 34.51
N CYS A 775 -2.24 -1.54 35.12
CA CYS A 775 -0.86 -1.59 34.68
C CYS A 775 -0.58 -2.89 33.91
N MET A 776 0.23 -2.77 32.85
CA MET A 776 0.78 -3.90 32.11
C MET A 776 1.84 -4.63 32.94
N GLY A 777 1.77 -5.96 32.98
CA GLY A 777 2.79 -6.80 33.61
C GLY A 777 3.06 -8.12 32.88
N VAL A 778 4.19 -8.73 33.20
CA VAL A 778 4.53 -10.10 32.79
C VAL A 778 3.71 -11.10 33.62
N PRO A 779 3.00 -12.07 33.01
CA PRO A 779 2.20 -13.03 33.78
C PRO A 779 3.07 -13.97 34.63
N LEU A 780 2.94 -13.87 35.96
CA LEU A 780 3.74 -14.64 36.92
C LEU A 780 3.55 -16.17 36.80
N LEU A 781 2.38 -16.63 36.35
CA LEU A 781 2.03 -18.05 36.19
C LEU A 781 2.33 -18.61 34.79
N ALA A 782 2.75 -17.78 33.84
CA ALA A 782 2.90 -18.16 32.43
C ALA A 782 4.09 -17.48 31.75
N ALA A 783 5.26 -17.47 32.40
CA ALA A 783 6.52 -16.99 31.84
C ALA A 783 7.10 -17.92 30.75
N GLN A 784 6.26 -18.35 29.82
CA GLN A 784 6.64 -19.11 28.62
C GLN A 784 7.03 -18.14 27.49
N PRO A 785 7.92 -18.54 26.57
CA PRO A 785 8.13 -17.82 25.31
C PRO A 785 6.82 -17.75 24.53
N LYS A 786 6.46 -16.57 24.01
CA LYS A 786 5.15 -16.27 23.36
C LYS A 786 3.95 -16.14 24.32
N SER A 787 4.19 -15.84 25.59
CA SER A 787 3.16 -15.34 26.51
C SER A 787 2.61 -13.98 26.06
N GLN A 788 1.51 -13.53 26.66
CA GLN A 788 0.90 -12.22 26.40
C GLN A 788 1.08 -11.31 27.63
N PRO A 789 1.24 -9.99 27.47
CA PRO A 789 1.23 -9.07 28.61
C PRO A 789 -0.19 -9.04 29.21
N ALA A 790 -0.27 -9.10 30.54
CA ALA A 790 -1.53 -9.06 31.28
C ALA A 790 -1.76 -7.66 31.87
N MET A 791 -3.02 -7.21 31.85
CA MET A 791 -3.42 -5.97 32.51
C MET A 791 -3.98 -6.27 33.90
N ALA A 792 -3.35 -5.70 34.93
CA ALA A 792 -3.69 -5.96 36.33
C ALA A 792 -3.68 -4.67 37.16
N ALA A 793 -4.12 -4.74 38.42
CA ALA A 793 -4.01 -3.60 39.34
C ALA A 793 -2.54 -3.15 39.49
N CYS A 794 -2.29 -1.84 39.48
CA CYS A 794 -0.93 -1.30 39.58
C CYS A 794 -0.29 -1.61 40.94
N GLY A 795 0.73 -2.47 40.91
CA GLY A 795 1.47 -2.96 42.08
C GLY A 795 2.90 -2.43 42.14
N ARG A 796 3.69 -2.91 43.12
CA ARG A 796 5.12 -2.59 43.25
C ARG A 796 6.06 -3.68 42.74
N GLY A 797 5.53 -4.79 42.22
CA GLY A 797 6.31 -5.92 41.76
C GLY A 797 7.10 -5.63 40.49
N ASP A 798 8.21 -6.34 40.33
CA ASP A 798 9.14 -6.21 39.20
C ASP A 798 8.47 -6.59 37.87
N GLU A 799 7.42 -7.40 37.88
CA GLU A 799 6.67 -7.84 36.69
C GLU A 799 5.97 -6.68 35.97
N GLN A 800 5.69 -5.57 36.67
CA GLN A 800 5.10 -4.35 36.10
C GLN A 800 6.13 -3.22 35.85
N LEU A 801 7.43 -3.47 36.07
CA LEU A 801 8.49 -2.50 35.83
C LEU A 801 9.07 -2.66 34.43
N TRP A 802 8.86 -1.64 33.61
CA TRP A 802 9.28 -1.58 32.21
C TRP A 802 10.32 -0.49 31.99
N GLN A 803 11.14 -0.70 30.96
CA GLN A 803 12.19 0.21 30.52
C GLN A 803 12.13 0.34 29.00
N MET A 804 12.41 1.54 28.50
CA MET A 804 12.45 1.88 27.08
C MET A 804 13.40 3.07 26.91
N ASP A 805 14.19 3.08 25.84
CA ASP A 805 15.18 4.14 25.61
C ASP A 805 14.47 5.48 25.36
N GLY A 806 14.93 6.54 26.03
CA GLY A 806 14.46 7.90 25.77
C GLY A 806 14.94 8.39 24.41
N PHE A 807 14.03 8.90 23.59
CA PHE A 807 14.35 9.51 22.31
C PHE A 807 14.82 10.96 22.57
N LYS A 808 15.87 11.40 21.87
CA LYS A 808 16.55 12.70 22.08
C LYS A 808 16.96 13.31 20.74
#